data_AF-A0A1V9Z0Q1-F1
#
_entry.id   AF-A0A1V9Z0Q1-F1
#
_cell.length_a   1.000
_cell.length_b   1.000
_cell.length_c   1.000
_cell.angle_alpha   90.00
_cell.angle_beta   90.00
_cell.angle_gamma   90.00
#
_symmetry.space_group_name_H-M   'P 1'
#
loop_
_entity.id
_entity.type
_entity.pdbx_description
1 polymer ?
#
loop_
_entity_poly.entity_id
_entity_poly.type
_entity_poly.pdbx_seq_one_letter_code
_entity_poly.pdbx_strand_id
1 'polypeptide(L)'
;EDWLKARKAGWKAKRLARKQQQDPRTGKRIKASGVESFVVNSATKNDDVIWHIVELQEGEESGLFHIWACTTTSFGTSQLQSFQLKVAKTIYLAGDVSHLDGRYVTRFLPHHTSPQLILQLELSEAQWKKNRKDVLQAMEDASIQGVYESQVTASSRALWTLGCVAKVLTKAGNSTTHLYQMNEIQPKVLSPNLYLHETVELQRIVLYISTNQKQQVGMWSIVVVDSELNVKSSTNWMVDRGLGDAPVRQKDWQTMWSQLQMTSTLPKIQTNIVKSIADVVTGVNTALAKYRDIPSIVMAHVPQWINTKKLRQQFRGLDAFPMIVLGDHETFPALTWRTELPQRLLSRVQQVDAQWKDVLECARYSQLPIGNMTGDPAIVMLDATFARILTRQQHLLWASSTSAPDLGGIEIPQFDSLQITTESIPVCVPGAYQEYSVELSLDGLAIQAMLVAAELNHNSGNGSVEEIGNCAETFRLLRLVATNLFKDFMSTRSEMADHLLQHFYRWVSSPSSLLYDPALHKKVKSCMHTLLLNLLAECRRLGATIIYADTSRILLSTGKNTIESAHAYIRFVSRTLSAHPWYQVLSLSPSAFYSDMLFLDIENMGGMLYPPDSTQAQGELLSKWNIARYLPQGVDEYFMILVGQFIKRRYEFVQRQDKSSNQSNDTEAGLKEYTQKIVTNYFTEKLLRLVPEITSHSSLEFPVLAGSHLAWKHPALELVKCVCHVWSLDTSVQGQVQQLKRALLKTMGISEYSDEAAFVNPSKSFVLNDIICTNCNSCRDVDLCREPGLMENNSNLPENQDGTPSNPWQCPRCYHLYDMAALEMRLVDLVQSQYSLPYQQTDVVCVKCRLPTEGHLRQLCVCSGTLVNSHCTKMLPPHSSLVKYDSPILISTTKDKKANGKKSKKDNDKATGNNGIPSIAAASTTQTEDILNSILPPKEWTEDGQLWVQYVSSTPATRLDVINLQEQLDLKLQQKQARETGICPVREELYAQCFDELIRQITINCAERGLLLLRVRVETRMSIAAYQTLYESSIAFGMRKALMAEQKKMDAEQKLKQLEADRNELVGQVEELKLRCDAIQKREEEKRISDEKKHNDEVELLKKANEQLKANLESLLSTSK
;
A
#
# COMPACT_ATOMS: atom_id res chain seq x y z
N GLU A 1 18.41 34.82 56.31
CA GLU A 1 18.37 34.25 54.94
C GLU A 1 17.64 35.17 53.93
N ASP A 2 16.96 36.19 54.40
CA ASP A 2 15.97 36.97 53.64
C ASP A 2 16.58 37.80 52.51
N TRP A 3 17.84 38.23 52.65
CA TRP A 3 18.61 38.83 51.55
C TRP A 3 18.68 37.90 50.32
N LEU A 4 18.83 36.59 50.53
CA LEU A 4 18.90 35.61 49.44
C LEU A 4 17.51 35.36 48.82
N LYS A 5 16.44 35.35 49.62
CA LYS A 5 15.05 35.31 49.12
C LYS A 5 14.73 36.54 48.27
N ALA A 6 15.03 37.74 48.77
CA ALA A 6 14.85 39.00 48.05
C ALA A 6 15.65 39.03 46.73
N ARG A 7 16.92 38.57 46.74
CA ARG A 7 17.72 38.51 45.53
C ARG A 7 17.22 37.45 44.53
N LYS A 8 16.78 36.28 44.99
CA LYS A 8 16.13 35.26 44.13
C LYS A 8 14.84 35.79 43.49
N ALA A 9 14.00 36.52 44.24
CA ALA A 9 12.82 37.18 43.70
C ALA A 9 13.19 38.25 42.65
N GLY A 10 14.14 39.13 42.96
CA GLY A 10 14.63 40.16 42.02
C GLY A 10 15.28 39.60 40.76
N TRP A 11 16.02 38.48 40.88
CA TRP A 11 16.56 37.75 39.72
C TRP A 11 15.47 37.06 38.91
N LYS A 12 14.45 36.46 39.54
CA LYS A 12 13.31 35.85 38.86
C LYS A 12 12.52 36.91 38.07
N ALA A 13 12.27 38.07 38.68
CA ALA A 13 11.64 39.23 38.02
C ALA A 13 12.50 39.77 36.85
N LYS A 14 13.81 40.00 37.04
CA LYS A 14 14.71 40.41 35.94
C LYS A 14 14.79 39.39 34.80
N ARG A 15 14.72 38.08 35.11
CA ARG A 15 14.74 37.01 34.10
C ARG A 15 13.42 36.95 33.34
N LEU A 16 12.28 37.19 34.02
CA LEU A 16 10.96 37.30 33.37
C LEU A 16 10.89 38.53 32.46
N ALA A 17 11.35 39.69 32.93
CA ALA A 17 11.39 40.94 32.16
C ALA A 17 12.31 40.83 30.93
N ARG A 18 13.47 40.17 31.05
CA ARG A 18 14.33 39.85 29.89
C ARG A 18 13.65 38.91 28.89
N LYS A 19 12.87 37.92 29.37
CA LYS A 19 12.11 37.02 28.50
C LYS A 19 10.94 37.72 27.79
N GLN A 20 10.39 38.78 28.37
CA GLN A 20 9.38 39.65 27.75
C GLN A 20 9.98 40.72 26.82
N GLN A 21 11.22 41.17 27.07
CA GLN A 21 11.94 42.11 26.18
C GLN A 21 12.62 41.45 24.98
N GLN A 22 12.68 40.11 24.92
CA GLN A 22 13.05 39.36 23.71
C GLN A 22 11.85 39.23 22.74
N ASP A 23 11.27 40.37 22.35
CA ASP A 23 10.43 40.45 21.15
C ASP A 23 11.38 40.55 19.93
N PRO A 24 11.33 39.62 18.95
CA PRO A 24 12.30 39.56 17.85
C PRO A 24 12.28 40.75 16.88
N ARG A 25 11.40 41.74 17.06
CA ARG A 25 11.21 42.88 16.13
C ARG A 25 12.20 44.04 16.28
N THR A 26 12.94 44.16 17.38
CA THR A 26 13.89 45.28 17.58
C THR A 26 15.30 44.83 17.93
N GLY A 27 16.10 44.51 16.92
CA GLY A 27 17.51 44.13 17.07
C GLY A 27 18.43 45.31 17.42
N LYS A 28 18.44 45.77 18.68
CA LYS A 28 19.52 46.60 19.22
C LYS A 28 20.53 45.75 19.99
N ARG A 29 21.71 45.53 19.39
CA ARG A 29 22.89 44.91 20.04
C ARG A 29 23.30 45.73 21.28
N ILE A 30 23.12 45.16 22.46
CA ILE A 30 23.81 45.63 23.67
C ILE A 30 25.21 45.03 23.64
N LYS A 31 26.25 45.87 23.66
CA LYS A 31 27.63 45.41 23.85
C LYS A 31 27.79 44.89 25.29
N ALA A 32 27.99 43.59 25.45
CA ALA A 32 28.52 43.04 26.71
C ALA A 32 30.02 43.36 26.80
N SER A 33 30.52 43.53 28.03
CA SER A 33 31.94 43.76 28.32
C SER A 33 32.27 43.08 29.65
N GLY A 34 33.25 42.18 29.63
CA GLY A 34 33.78 41.49 30.80
C GLY A 34 33.47 39.98 30.86
N VAL A 35 34.47 39.20 31.29
CA VAL A 35 34.46 37.73 31.51
C VAL A 35 34.37 36.85 30.25
N GLU A 36 33.74 37.30 29.16
CA GLU A 36 33.71 36.55 27.87
C GLU A 36 35.13 36.25 27.32
N SER A 37 36.12 37.07 27.66
CA SER A 37 37.53 36.88 27.25
C SER A 37 38.18 35.58 27.72
N PHE A 38 37.63 34.88 28.73
CA PHE A 38 38.17 33.58 29.16
C PHE A 38 37.69 32.42 28.27
N VAL A 39 36.54 32.57 27.60
CA VAL A 39 36.03 31.60 26.60
C VAL A 39 36.72 31.80 25.24
N VAL A 40 37.19 33.02 24.96
CA VAL A 40 37.89 33.38 23.71
C VAL A 40 39.25 32.69 23.55
N ASN A 41 39.98 32.39 24.64
CA ASN A 41 41.31 31.77 24.53
C ASN A 41 41.30 30.31 24.05
N SER A 42 40.14 29.64 24.04
CA SER A 42 39.97 28.30 23.44
C SER A 42 39.78 28.34 21.91
N ALA A 43 39.62 29.54 21.33
CA ALA A 43 39.18 29.74 19.94
C ALA A 43 40.20 30.47 19.05
N THR A 44 41.50 30.34 19.35
CA THR A 44 42.57 30.89 18.51
C THR A 44 43.14 29.84 17.55
N LYS A 45 42.94 30.05 16.24
CA LYS A 45 43.41 29.20 15.11
C LYS A 45 42.95 27.74 15.15
N ASN A 46 41.67 27.51 14.83
CA ASN A 46 41.21 26.23 14.33
C ASN A 46 41.14 26.26 12.80
N ASP A 47 42.12 25.64 12.15
CA ASP A 47 42.03 25.27 10.73
C ASP A 47 41.02 24.10 10.57
N ASP A 48 40.27 24.10 9.48
CA ASP A 48 39.55 22.95 8.90
C ASP A 48 38.85 21.95 9.86
N VAL A 49 38.06 22.45 10.82
CA VAL A 49 37.26 21.58 11.71
C VAL A 49 36.21 20.80 10.91
N ILE A 50 36.36 19.48 10.88
CA ILE A 50 35.40 18.53 10.31
C ILE A 50 34.43 18.09 11.42
N TRP A 51 33.14 18.06 11.08
CA TRP A 51 32.05 17.58 11.94
C TRP A 51 31.58 16.22 11.44
N HIS A 52 31.59 15.23 12.31
CA HIS A 52 30.96 13.92 12.08
C HIS A 52 29.58 14.01 12.75
N ILE A 53 28.55 14.32 11.96
CA ILE A 53 27.18 14.55 12.43
C ILE A 53 26.56 13.22 12.83
N VAL A 54 26.13 13.09 14.08
CA VAL A 54 25.53 11.89 14.67
C VAL A 54 24.01 11.90 14.51
N GLU A 55 23.35 13.02 14.85
CA GLU A 55 21.90 13.23 14.65
C GLU A 55 21.62 14.69 14.34
N LEU A 56 20.69 14.93 13.42
CA LEU A 56 20.02 16.21 13.20
C LEU A 56 18.60 16.12 13.81
N GLN A 57 18.43 16.77 14.97
CA GLN A 57 17.24 16.71 15.81
C GLN A 57 16.35 17.94 15.58
N GLU A 58 15.05 17.77 15.30
CA GLU A 58 14.09 18.89 15.26
C GLU A 58 13.96 19.56 16.65
N GLY A 59 14.04 20.89 16.70
CA GLY A 59 13.74 21.69 17.89
C GLY A 59 12.24 21.92 18.11
N GLU A 60 11.89 22.56 19.24
CA GLU A 60 10.50 22.97 19.52
C GLU A 60 10.00 24.05 18.54
N GLU A 61 10.90 24.94 18.12
CA GLU A 61 10.68 25.85 16.99
C GLU A 61 11.04 25.14 15.68
N SER A 62 10.05 24.88 14.83
CA SER A 62 10.32 24.29 13.51
C SER A 62 11.17 25.22 12.64
N GLY A 63 12.13 24.63 11.93
CA GLY A 63 13.18 25.35 11.20
C GLY A 63 14.43 25.62 12.04
N LEU A 64 14.37 25.38 13.36
CA LEU A 64 15.53 25.31 14.24
C LEU A 64 15.81 23.85 14.59
N PHE A 65 17.05 23.43 14.40
CA PHE A 65 17.51 22.06 14.62
C PHE A 65 18.68 22.05 15.61
N HIS A 66 18.81 20.96 16.35
CA HIS A 66 20.01 20.66 17.14
C HIS A 66 20.84 19.64 16.35
N ILE A 67 22.05 20.01 15.97
CA ILE A 67 23.04 19.10 15.38
C ILE A 67 23.85 18.52 16.53
N TRP A 68 23.80 17.20 16.71
CA TRP A 68 24.79 16.46 17.50
C TRP A 68 25.94 16.06 16.59
N ALA A 69 27.17 16.49 16.91
CA ALA A 69 28.35 16.18 16.11
C ALA A 69 29.56 15.81 16.98
N CYS A 70 30.31 14.81 16.54
CA CYS A 70 31.68 14.60 17.01
C CYS A 70 32.60 15.58 16.27
N THR A 71 33.35 16.38 17.03
CA THR A 71 34.28 17.38 16.52
C THR A 71 35.69 17.10 17.01
N THR A 72 36.67 17.09 16.12
CA THR A 72 38.09 16.96 16.48
C THR A 72 38.66 18.32 16.85
N THR A 73 39.24 18.45 18.05
CA THR A 73 39.92 19.68 18.48
C THR A 73 41.33 19.76 17.87
N SER A 74 41.92 20.96 17.87
CA SER A 74 43.31 21.19 17.44
C SER A 74 44.37 20.41 18.22
N PHE A 75 44.00 19.86 19.39
CA PHE A 75 44.85 18.98 20.21
C PHE A 75 44.64 17.48 19.91
N GLY A 76 43.92 17.13 18.84
CA GLY A 76 43.64 15.75 18.43
C GLY A 76 42.59 15.03 19.29
N THR A 77 42.08 15.63 20.36
CA THR A 77 40.99 15.04 21.15
C THR A 77 39.65 15.32 20.47
N SER A 78 38.90 14.26 20.20
CA SER A 78 37.52 14.37 19.71
C SER A 78 36.56 14.63 20.89
N GLN A 79 35.47 15.35 20.65
CA GLN A 79 34.39 15.57 21.63
C GLN A 79 33.02 15.51 20.95
N LEU A 80 32.01 14.95 21.63
CA LEU A 80 30.61 15.05 21.22
C LEU A 80 30.04 16.37 21.72
N GLN A 81 29.53 17.21 20.82
CA GLN A 81 28.95 18.52 21.13
C GLN A 81 27.62 18.72 20.39
N SER A 82 26.79 19.62 20.90
CA SER A 82 25.54 20.05 20.24
C SER A 82 25.59 21.51 19.79
N PHE A 83 25.04 21.77 18.61
CA PHE A 83 24.98 23.08 17.96
C PHE A 83 23.56 23.36 17.46
N GLN A 84 23.20 24.62 17.28
CA GLN A 84 21.93 25.01 16.67
C GLN A 84 22.10 25.34 15.19
N LEU A 85 21.20 24.81 14.36
CA LEU A 85 21.13 25.06 12.93
C LEU A 85 19.79 25.70 12.58
N LYS A 86 19.83 26.82 11.86
CA LYS A 86 18.65 27.44 11.26
C LYS A 86 18.53 27.05 9.79
N VAL A 87 17.44 26.36 9.46
CA VAL A 87 17.07 25.94 8.10
C VAL A 87 15.90 26.81 7.62
N ALA A 88 16.02 27.39 6.42
CA ALA A 88 14.94 28.14 5.79
C ALA A 88 14.02 27.21 4.98
N LYS A 89 12.73 27.57 4.89
CA LYS A 89 11.79 26.92 3.98
C LYS A 89 11.92 27.59 2.61
N THR A 90 12.71 26.96 1.76
CA THR A 90 12.72 27.22 0.31
C THR A 90 11.46 26.63 -0.33
N ILE A 91 10.83 27.39 -1.23
CA ILE A 91 9.77 26.97 -2.17
C ILE A 91 10.09 27.55 -3.55
N TYR A 92 9.50 26.99 -4.61
CA TYR A 92 9.69 27.49 -5.98
C TYR A 92 8.34 27.75 -6.66
N LEU A 93 8.19 28.93 -7.25
CA LEU A 93 6.98 29.35 -7.97
C LEU A 93 7.21 29.34 -9.49
N ALA A 94 6.33 28.67 -10.23
CA ALA A 94 6.21 28.81 -11.68
C ALA A 94 5.00 29.69 -12.01
N GLY A 95 5.12 30.57 -13.01
CA GLY A 95 4.09 31.54 -13.41
C GLY A 95 4.62 32.96 -13.58
N ASP A 96 3.71 33.93 -13.78
CA ASP A 96 4.03 35.37 -13.86
C ASP A 96 4.13 36.00 -12.46
N VAL A 97 5.20 35.62 -11.77
CA VAL A 97 5.52 36.06 -10.41
C VAL A 97 6.43 37.29 -10.37
N SER A 98 6.43 38.11 -11.43
CA SER A 98 7.26 39.33 -11.55
C SER A 98 7.03 40.38 -10.46
N HIS A 99 5.93 40.27 -9.71
CA HIS A 99 5.56 41.15 -8.62
C HIS A 99 6.08 40.70 -7.23
N LEU A 100 6.76 39.55 -7.13
CA LEU A 100 7.25 38.99 -5.87
C LEU A 100 8.78 39.12 -5.73
N ASP A 101 9.23 39.60 -4.56
CA ASP A 101 10.65 39.67 -4.22
C ASP A 101 11.24 38.26 -4.01
N GLY A 102 11.97 37.76 -5.00
CA GLY A 102 12.61 36.44 -4.97
C GLY A 102 13.82 36.31 -5.90
N ARG A 103 14.42 35.13 -5.94
CA ARG A 103 15.57 34.84 -6.81
C ARG A 103 15.14 33.97 -7.99
N TYR A 104 15.23 34.49 -9.21
CA TYR A 104 15.04 33.67 -10.40
C TYR A 104 16.15 32.62 -10.56
N VAL A 105 15.76 31.38 -10.83
CA VAL A 105 16.64 30.23 -11.04
C VAL A 105 16.10 29.34 -12.16
N THR A 106 16.99 28.68 -12.91
CA THR A 106 16.62 27.70 -13.93
C THR A 106 16.69 26.30 -13.33
N ARG A 107 15.59 25.54 -13.38
CA ARG A 107 15.45 24.22 -12.74
C ARG A 107 14.62 23.27 -13.60
N PHE A 108 14.88 21.97 -13.51
CA PHE A 108 13.95 20.98 -14.04
C PHE A 108 12.82 20.77 -13.03
N LEU A 109 11.58 21.00 -13.48
CA LEU A 109 10.39 20.68 -12.70
C LEU A 109 10.15 19.17 -12.70
N PRO A 110 9.49 18.61 -11.69
CA PRO A 110 8.96 17.25 -11.77
C PRO A 110 8.10 17.13 -13.03
N HIS A 111 8.09 15.96 -13.66
CA HIS A 111 7.28 15.66 -14.84
C HIS A 111 7.67 16.43 -16.13
N HIS A 112 8.49 17.49 -16.10
CA HIS A 112 8.90 18.23 -17.30
C HIS A 112 10.15 17.63 -18.01
N THR A 113 10.26 17.85 -19.32
CA THR A 113 11.40 17.41 -20.16
C THR A 113 12.48 18.49 -20.35
N SER A 114 12.15 19.75 -20.09
CA SER A 114 13.05 20.90 -20.27
C SER A 114 13.06 21.79 -19.02
N PRO A 115 14.20 22.44 -18.70
CA PRO A 115 14.30 23.25 -17.50
C PRO A 115 13.55 24.58 -17.67
N GLN A 116 12.84 24.99 -16.62
CA GLN A 116 12.02 26.20 -16.59
C GLN A 116 12.72 27.29 -15.77
N LEU A 117 12.45 28.55 -16.11
CA LEU A 117 12.84 29.71 -15.29
C LEU A 117 11.75 29.94 -14.24
N ILE A 118 12.12 29.83 -12.97
CA ILE A 118 11.18 29.87 -11.84
C ILE A 118 11.72 30.74 -10.70
N LEU A 119 10.83 31.23 -9.83
CA LEU A 119 11.20 32.08 -8.71
C LEU A 119 11.43 31.23 -7.44
N GLN A 120 12.66 31.23 -6.94
CA GLN A 120 13.01 30.68 -5.63
C GLN A 120 12.71 31.70 -4.54
N LEU A 121 11.89 31.31 -3.56
CA LEU A 121 11.62 32.07 -2.35
C LEU A 121 12.21 31.35 -1.14
N GLU A 122 12.96 32.06 -0.30
CA GLU A 122 13.48 31.56 0.98
C GLU A 122 12.77 32.24 2.14
N LEU A 123 11.90 31.49 2.82
CA LEU A 123 11.10 31.98 3.93
C LEU A 123 11.64 31.44 5.26
N SER A 124 11.64 32.26 6.31
CA SER A 124 11.81 31.71 7.66
C SER A 124 10.56 30.92 8.04
N GLU A 125 10.70 29.83 8.79
CA GLU A 125 9.55 28.97 9.05
C GLU A 125 8.47 29.64 9.92
N ALA A 126 8.81 30.66 10.70
CA ALA A 126 7.85 31.52 11.38
C ALA A 126 7.01 32.37 10.39
N GLN A 127 7.62 32.88 9.32
CA GLN A 127 6.89 33.55 8.23
C GLN A 127 6.03 32.54 7.46
N TRP A 128 6.58 31.36 7.13
CA TRP A 128 5.83 30.28 6.47
C TRP A 128 4.59 29.88 7.27
N LYS A 129 4.73 29.57 8.57
CA LYS A 129 3.57 29.17 9.41
C LYS A 129 2.53 30.27 9.54
N LYS A 130 2.95 31.53 9.67
CA LYS A 130 2.02 32.66 9.78
C LYS A 130 1.27 32.92 8.47
N ASN A 131 2.00 32.94 7.36
CA ASN A 131 1.48 33.28 6.04
C ASN A 131 1.03 32.04 5.25
N ARG A 132 1.00 30.83 5.85
CA ARG A 132 0.67 29.58 5.12
C ARG A 132 -0.68 29.67 4.40
N LYS A 133 -1.67 30.29 5.05
CA LYS A 133 -2.99 30.54 4.44
C LYS A 133 -2.88 31.52 3.28
N ASP A 134 -2.15 32.62 3.47
CA ASP A 134 -1.96 33.66 2.46
C ASP A 134 -1.19 33.14 1.24
N VAL A 135 -0.21 32.23 1.43
CA VAL A 135 0.50 31.56 0.32
C VAL A 135 -0.38 30.52 -0.36
N LEU A 136 -1.13 29.70 0.38
CA LEU A 136 -2.10 28.77 -0.22
C LEU A 136 -3.21 29.52 -0.99
N GLN A 137 -3.60 30.71 -0.53
CA GLN A 137 -4.54 31.58 -1.23
C GLN A 137 -3.88 32.29 -2.42
N ALA A 138 -2.58 32.56 -2.38
CA ALA A 138 -1.82 32.98 -3.56
C ALA A 138 -1.63 31.85 -4.59
N MET A 139 -1.76 30.58 -4.21
CA MET A 139 -1.87 29.47 -5.19
C MET A 139 -3.20 29.49 -5.97
N GLU A 140 -4.19 30.29 -5.53
CA GLU A 140 -5.43 30.56 -6.26
C GLU A 140 -5.30 31.78 -7.20
N ASP A 141 -4.17 32.50 -7.17
CA ASP A 141 -3.90 33.58 -8.13
C ASP A 141 -3.60 32.99 -9.51
N ALA A 142 -4.34 33.45 -10.53
CA ALA A 142 -4.16 33.04 -11.92
C ALA A 142 -2.77 33.37 -12.49
N SER A 143 -1.97 34.21 -11.81
CA SER A 143 -0.57 34.44 -12.16
C SER A 143 0.36 33.26 -11.83
N ILE A 144 0.03 32.45 -10.81
CA ILE A 144 0.86 31.33 -10.33
C ILE A 144 0.35 30.02 -10.94
N GLN A 145 1.20 29.38 -11.76
CA GLN A 145 0.91 28.08 -12.38
C GLN A 145 1.14 26.91 -11.42
N GLY A 146 2.10 27.02 -10.49
CA GLY A 146 2.35 25.97 -9.51
C GLY A 146 3.45 26.28 -8.48
N VAL A 147 3.40 25.59 -7.35
CA VAL A 147 4.26 25.83 -6.16
C VAL A 147 4.95 24.55 -5.70
N TYR A 148 6.21 24.39 -6.10
CA TYR A 148 7.01 23.19 -5.89
C TYR A 148 7.86 23.24 -4.62
N GLU A 149 8.22 22.06 -4.12
CA GLU A 149 8.87 21.83 -2.82
C GLU A 149 8.08 22.39 -1.62
N SER A 150 6.76 22.51 -1.77
CA SER A 150 5.82 22.92 -0.73
C SER A 150 5.74 21.88 0.40
N GLN A 151 5.81 20.58 0.06
CA GLN A 151 5.73 19.47 1.01
C GLN A 151 7.09 19.05 1.60
N VAL A 152 8.20 19.30 0.87
CA VAL A 152 9.57 18.94 1.28
C VAL A 152 9.90 19.50 2.67
N THR A 153 10.18 18.62 3.63
CA THR A 153 10.46 19.05 5.02
C THR A 153 11.83 19.71 5.16
N ALA A 154 11.97 20.63 6.11
CA ALA A 154 13.26 21.23 6.43
C ALA A 154 14.29 20.18 6.92
N SER A 155 13.82 19.11 7.57
CA SER A 155 14.65 17.99 8.03
C SER A 155 15.24 17.21 6.85
N SER A 156 14.39 16.74 5.92
CA SER A 156 14.81 16.04 4.69
C SER A 156 15.80 16.88 3.88
N ARG A 157 15.50 18.18 3.67
CA ARG A 157 16.40 19.09 2.96
C ARG A 157 17.76 19.24 3.65
N ALA A 158 17.80 19.35 4.98
CA ALA A 158 19.04 19.43 5.73
C ALA A 158 19.86 18.14 5.64
N LEU A 159 19.23 16.97 5.82
CA LEU A 159 19.88 15.64 5.75
C LEU A 159 20.47 15.35 4.37
N TRP A 160 19.71 15.62 3.30
CA TRP A 160 20.16 15.39 1.94
C TRP A 160 21.26 16.38 1.51
N THR A 161 21.23 17.62 2.01
CA THR A 161 22.23 18.64 1.67
C THR A 161 23.53 18.52 2.48
N LEU A 162 23.47 18.32 3.80
CA LEU A 162 24.65 18.29 4.68
C LEU A 162 25.31 16.91 4.75
N GLY A 163 24.51 15.83 4.72
CA GLY A 163 25.00 14.47 4.94
C GLY A 163 25.54 14.22 6.35
N CYS A 164 26.38 13.18 6.48
CA CYS A 164 26.96 12.74 7.75
C CYS A 164 28.30 13.39 8.11
N VAL A 165 29.04 13.92 7.13
CA VAL A 165 30.32 14.60 7.32
C VAL A 165 30.27 15.98 6.69
N ALA A 166 30.59 17.01 7.47
CA ALA A 166 30.56 18.39 7.04
C ALA A 166 31.80 19.19 7.49
N LYS A 167 32.15 20.21 6.71
CA LYS A 167 33.15 21.22 7.05
C LYS A 167 32.44 22.53 7.38
N VAL A 168 32.79 23.14 8.52
CA VAL A 168 32.24 24.45 8.90
C VAL A 168 33.06 25.58 8.27
N LEU A 169 32.36 26.53 7.63
CA LEU A 169 32.94 27.77 7.12
C LEU A 169 32.95 28.80 8.24
N THR A 170 34.12 29.02 8.85
CA THR A 170 34.25 29.88 10.03
C THR A 170 34.00 31.36 9.73
N LYS A 171 33.02 31.95 10.42
CA LYS A 171 32.88 33.40 10.62
C LYS A 171 32.99 33.71 12.11
N ALA A 172 33.77 34.73 12.46
CA ALA A 172 34.19 35.02 13.83
C ALA A 172 33.06 35.34 14.85
N GLY A 173 31.80 35.44 14.43
CA GLY A 173 30.66 35.70 15.31
C GLY A 173 29.99 34.45 15.90
N ASN A 174 30.08 33.29 15.23
CA ASN A 174 29.18 32.16 15.55
C ASN A 174 29.70 31.26 16.67
N SER A 175 31.00 31.30 16.97
CA SER A 175 31.63 30.55 18.07
C SER A 175 31.13 30.94 19.47
N THR A 176 30.50 32.10 19.63
CA THR A 176 29.90 32.54 20.91
C THR A 176 28.42 32.19 21.05
N THR A 177 27.73 31.92 19.94
CA THR A 177 26.28 31.67 19.90
C THR A 177 25.91 30.22 19.64
N HIS A 178 26.85 29.39 19.17
CA HIS A 178 26.61 28.00 18.70
C HIS A 178 25.51 27.89 17.62
N LEU A 179 25.15 29.00 16.96
CA LEU A 179 24.07 29.07 15.97
C LEU A 179 24.64 29.24 14.56
N TYR A 180 24.25 28.36 13.65
CA TYR A 180 24.73 28.28 12.27
C TYR A 180 23.58 28.34 11.27
N GLN A 181 23.88 28.78 10.04
CA GLN A 181 22.96 28.69 8.90
C GLN A 181 23.41 27.60 7.92
N MET A 182 22.47 27.07 7.12
CA MET A 182 22.74 26.03 6.12
C MET A 182 23.88 26.34 5.14
N ASN A 183 24.10 27.62 4.80
CA ASN A 183 25.17 28.06 3.88
C ASN A 183 26.55 28.20 4.56
N GLU A 184 26.64 28.03 5.89
CA GLU A 184 27.87 28.09 6.67
C GLU A 184 28.45 26.70 6.95
N ILE A 185 27.74 25.64 6.54
CA ILE A 185 28.15 24.24 6.70
C ILE A 185 28.17 23.61 5.31
N GLN A 186 29.34 23.13 4.86
CA GLN A 186 29.49 22.47 3.56
C GLN A 186 29.57 20.94 3.75
N PRO A 187 28.83 20.13 2.98
CA PRO A 187 29.03 18.69 2.97
C PRO A 187 30.43 18.34 2.46
N LYS A 188 31.08 17.36 3.09
CA LYS A 188 32.37 16.81 2.62
C LYS A 188 32.22 15.32 2.38
N VAL A 189 32.28 14.91 1.12
CA VAL A 189 32.32 13.48 0.77
C VAL A 189 33.72 12.95 1.12
N LEU A 190 33.81 12.20 2.21
CA LEU A 190 34.95 11.34 2.52
C LEU A 190 34.71 9.95 1.93
N SER A 191 35.73 9.08 1.94
CA SER A 191 35.45 7.65 1.75
C SER A 191 34.52 7.16 2.87
N PRO A 192 33.53 6.28 2.57
CA PRO A 192 32.49 5.91 3.53
C PRO A 192 33.06 5.35 4.85
N ASN A 193 34.18 4.65 4.79
CA ASN A 193 34.85 4.06 5.94
C ASN A 193 35.38 5.07 6.98
N LEU A 194 35.50 6.37 6.64
CA LEU A 194 36.00 7.41 7.55
C LEU A 194 34.92 8.02 8.46
N TYR A 195 33.63 7.87 8.14
CA TYR A 195 32.57 8.39 9.02
C TYR A 195 32.50 7.59 10.33
N LEU A 196 32.53 8.32 11.46
CA LEU A 196 32.71 7.80 12.83
C LEU A 196 33.87 6.81 12.99
N HIS A 197 34.93 6.95 12.17
CA HIS A 197 36.21 6.28 12.39
C HIS A 197 37.12 7.18 13.24
N GLU A 198 37.84 6.62 14.22
CA GLU A 198 38.76 7.37 15.12
C GLU A 198 38.12 8.58 15.85
N THR A 199 36.79 8.61 15.98
CA THR A 199 36.06 9.60 16.79
C THR A 199 36.01 9.19 18.27
N VAL A 200 35.33 9.99 19.10
CA VAL A 200 35.02 9.60 20.49
C VAL A 200 34.31 8.25 20.51
N GLU A 201 34.72 7.36 21.41
CA GLU A 201 33.96 6.15 21.71
C GLU A 201 32.63 6.55 22.37
N LEU A 202 31.53 6.29 21.67
CA LEU A 202 30.19 6.58 22.14
C LEU A 202 29.68 5.41 23.00
N GLN A 203 29.40 5.69 24.28
CA GLN A 203 28.74 4.72 25.15
C GLN A 203 27.32 4.42 24.65
N ARG A 204 26.91 3.15 24.66
CA ARG A 204 25.62 2.72 24.10
C ARG A 204 24.58 2.58 25.21
N ILE A 205 23.52 3.37 25.14
CA ILE A 205 22.37 3.30 26.07
C ILE A 205 21.23 2.59 25.34
N VAL A 206 21.02 1.32 25.63
CA VAL A 206 19.90 0.54 25.09
C VAL A 206 18.63 0.94 25.84
N LEU A 207 17.70 1.59 25.15
CA LEU A 207 16.35 1.86 25.65
C LEU A 207 15.39 0.86 25.00
N TYR A 208 14.98 -0.16 25.74
CA TYR A 208 13.99 -1.13 25.26
C TYR A 208 12.61 -0.80 25.80
N ILE A 209 11.62 -0.74 24.91
CA ILE A 209 10.21 -0.53 25.22
C ILE A 209 9.43 -1.61 24.51
N SER A 210 8.66 -2.40 25.25
CA SER A 210 7.66 -3.30 24.67
C SER A 210 6.39 -3.22 25.48
N THR A 211 5.31 -2.73 24.85
CA THR A 211 4.03 -2.44 25.50
C THR A 211 2.89 -2.51 24.49
N ASN A 212 1.66 -2.76 24.98
CA ASN A 212 0.47 -2.70 24.14
C ASN A 212 0.12 -1.26 23.72
N GLN A 213 -0.71 -1.08 22.69
CA GLN A 213 -1.09 0.24 22.16
C GLN A 213 -1.69 1.19 23.23
N LYS A 214 -2.37 0.64 24.25
CA LYS A 214 -2.96 1.41 25.35
C LYS A 214 -1.96 1.75 26.47
N GLN A 215 -0.72 1.28 26.38
CA GLN A 215 0.34 1.41 27.39
C GLN A 215 -0.08 0.97 28.81
N GLN A 216 -0.96 -0.04 28.88
CA GLN A 216 -1.53 -0.57 30.13
C GLN A 216 -0.71 -1.73 30.72
N VAL A 217 0.03 -2.44 29.86
CA VAL A 217 0.88 -3.58 30.20
C VAL A 217 2.15 -3.50 29.36
N GLY A 218 3.32 -3.74 29.96
CA GLY A 218 4.59 -3.76 29.23
C GLY A 218 5.83 -3.60 30.11
N MET A 219 6.98 -3.55 29.46
CA MET A 219 8.29 -3.35 30.08
C MET A 219 9.03 -2.21 29.38
N TRP A 220 9.65 -1.35 30.20
CA TRP A 220 10.59 -0.30 29.79
C TRP A 220 11.92 -0.59 30.49
N SER A 221 13.02 -0.52 29.75
CA SER A 221 14.33 -0.91 30.25
C SER A 221 15.41 0.03 29.73
N ILE A 222 16.32 0.45 30.62
CA ILE A 222 17.58 1.08 30.26
C ILE A 222 18.70 0.11 30.62
N VAL A 223 19.48 -0.31 29.62
CA VAL A 223 20.70 -1.09 29.77
C VAL A 223 21.85 -0.28 29.20
N VAL A 224 22.85 0.01 30.02
CA VAL A 224 24.01 0.83 29.61
C VAL A 224 25.19 -0.09 29.36
N VAL A 225 25.70 -0.05 28.14
CA VAL A 225 26.74 -0.92 27.59
C VAL A 225 27.91 -0.03 27.13
N ASP A 226 29.14 -0.42 27.39
CA ASP A 226 30.31 0.27 26.85
C ASP A 226 30.79 -0.29 25.49
N SER A 227 31.88 0.28 24.97
CA SER A 227 32.51 -0.11 23.71
C SER A 227 32.99 -1.57 23.69
N GLU A 228 33.30 -2.14 24.86
CA GLU A 228 33.75 -3.52 25.04
C GLU A 228 32.59 -4.51 25.31
N LEU A 229 31.34 -4.07 25.23
CA LEU A 229 30.13 -4.86 25.51
C LEU A 229 29.96 -5.29 26.98
N ASN A 230 30.60 -4.58 27.90
CA ASN A 230 30.34 -4.76 29.33
C ASN A 230 29.10 -3.98 29.75
N VAL A 231 28.14 -4.68 30.36
CA VAL A 231 26.92 -4.05 30.91
C VAL A 231 27.28 -3.36 32.23
N LYS A 232 27.27 -2.02 32.25
CA LYS A 232 27.59 -1.20 33.44
C LYS A 232 26.42 -1.03 34.39
N SER A 233 25.20 -0.95 33.87
CA SER A 233 23.98 -0.83 34.67
C SER A 233 22.75 -1.29 33.89
N SER A 234 21.77 -1.86 34.58
CA SER A 234 20.46 -2.21 34.03
C SER A 234 19.35 -1.83 35.00
N THR A 235 18.34 -1.14 34.50
CA THR A 235 17.15 -0.70 35.27
C THR A 235 15.89 -0.91 34.43
N ASN A 236 14.93 -1.64 35.00
CA ASN A 236 13.72 -2.08 34.36
C ASN A 236 12.49 -1.56 35.12
N TRP A 237 11.46 -1.15 34.39
CA TRP A 237 10.15 -0.80 34.91
C TRP A 237 9.09 -1.66 34.22
N MET A 238 8.33 -2.42 35.00
CA MET A 238 7.25 -3.26 34.51
C MET A 238 5.92 -2.64 34.91
N VAL A 239 5.06 -2.36 33.93
CA VAL A 239 3.70 -1.85 34.18
C VAL A 239 2.71 -2.99 34.09
N ASP A 240 1.94 -3.17 35.15
CA ASP A 240 0.80 -4.08 35.19
C ASP A 240 -0.32 -3.44 36.02
N ARG A 241 -1.53 -3.39 35.45
CA ARG A 241 -2.71 -2.78 36.09
C ARG A 241 -3.69 -3.79 36.68
N GLY A 242 -3.40 -5.10 36.67
CA GLY A 242 -4.37 -6.12 37.09
C GLY A 242 -3.84 -7.40 37.75
N LEU A 243 -2.59 -7.83 37.55
CA LEU A 243 -2.16 -9.21 37.88
C LEU A 243 -0.84 -9.33 38.68
N GLY A 244 -0.88 -8.99 39.97
CA GLY A 244 0.10 -9.44 40.97
C GLY A 244 1.46 -8.74 40.98
N ASP A 245 2.05 -8.66 42.18
CA ASP A 245 3.17 -7.78 42.57
C ASP A 245 4.55 -8.46 42.55
N ALA A 246 4.70 -9.60 41.85
CA ALA A 246 5.91 -10.44 41.90
C ALA A 246 6.92 -10.10 40.78
N PRO A 247 8.12 -9.59 41.10
CA PRO A 247 9.15 -9.30 40.10
C PRO A 247 9.89 -10.58 39.65
N VAL A 248 10.43 -10.55 38.43
CA VAL A 248 11.35 -11.56 37.91
C VAL A 248 12.58 -11.64 38.84
N ARG A 249 12.96 -12.84 39.29
CA ARG A 249 14.01 -12.97 40.31
C ARG A 249 15.38 -12.76 39.67
N GLN A 250 16.33 -12.21 40.42
CA GLN A 250 17.70 -11.98 39.93
C GLN A 250 18.38 -13.29 39.46
N LYS A 251 18.03 -14.45 40.04
CA LYS A 251 18.50 -15.75 39.57
C LYS A 251 18.02 -16.06 38.15
N ASP A 252 16.77 -15.75 37.84
CA ASP A 252 16.16 -16.03 36.54
C ASP A 252 16.86 -15.20 35.44
N TRP A 253 17.14 -13.92 35.72
CA TRP A 253 17.97 -13.05 34.86
C TRP A 253 19.38 -13.61 34.62
N GLN A 254 20.03 -14.16 35.66
CA GLN A 254 21.36 -14.77 35.53
C GLN A 254 21.32 -16.06 34.71
N THR A 255 20.31 -16.91 34.91
CA THR A 255 20.09 -18.13 34.11
C THR A 255 19.90 -17.77 32.63
N MET A 256 18.99 -16.83 32.32
CA MET A 256 18.74 -16.38 30.95
C MET A 256 20.01 -15.81 30.30
N TRP A 257 20.81 -15.02 31.03
CA TRP A 257 22.09 -14.50 30.52
C TRP A 257 23.11 -15.60 30.22
N SER A 258 23.21 -16.62 31.09
CA SER A 258 24.14 -17.73 30.89
C SER A 258 23.79 -18.59 29.65
N GLN A 259 22.51 -18.68 29.29
CA GLN A 259 22.05 -19.38 28.09
C GLN A 259 22.46 -18.67 26.79
N LEU A 260 22.64 -17.35 26.81
CA LEU A 260 23.06 -16.55 25.65
C LEU A 260 24.58 -16.58 25.39
N GLN A 261 25.34 -17.33 26.19
CA GLN A 261 26.80 -17.53 26.04
C GLN A 261 27.62 -16.21 26.01
N MET A 262 27.16 -15.19 26.73
CA MET A 262 27.84 -13.89 26.79
C MET A 262 29.14 -13.94 27.62
N THR A 263 30.16 -13.22 27.14
CA THR A 263 31.49 -13.12 27.77
C THR A 263 31.52 -12.21 29.00
N SER A 264 30.65 -11.22 29.09
CA SER A 264 30.58 -10.27 30.21
C SER A 264 29.61 -10.75 31.31
N THR A 265 29.84 -10.32 32.55
CA THR A 265 28.97 -10.67 33.69
C THR A 265 27.80 -9.67 33.80
N LEU A 266 26.56 -10.18 33.82
CA LEU A 266 25.39 -9.32 33.98
C LEU A 266 25.33 -8.72 35.40
N PRO A 267 25.34 -7.38 35.56
CA PRO A 267 25.19 -6.74 36.86
C PRO A 267 23.79 -6.95 37.43
N LYS A 268 23.61 -6.65 38.73
CA LYS A 268 22.30 -6.73 39.40
C LYS A 268 21.27 -5.84 38.68
N ILE A 269 20.18 -6.42 38.20
CA ILE A 269 19.12 -5.73 37.48
C ILE A 269 18.15 -5.12 38.50
N GLN A 270 17.96 -3.81 38.43
CA GLN A 270 16.97 -3.12 39.27
C GLN A 270 15.60 -3.21 38.60
N THR A 271 14.74 -4.11 39.06
CA THR A 271 13.38 -4.30 38.53
C THR A 271 12.36 -3.61 39.43
N ASN A 272 11.67 -2.59 38.89
CA ASN A 272 10.62 -1.84 39.57
C ASN A 272 9.25 -2.23 38.99
N ILE A 273 8.29 -2.61 39.83
CA ILE A 273 6.90 -2.81 39.42
C ILE A 273 6.15 -1.50 39.64
N VAL A 274 5.37 -1.09 38.64
CA VAL A 274 4.80 0.25 38.54
C VAL A 274 3.34 0.20 38.09
N LYS A 275 2.48 1.06 38.66
CA LYS A 275 1.04 1.12 38.34
C LYS A 275 0.70 2.14 37.25
N SER A 276 1.54 3.17 37.07
CA SER A 276 1.31 4.24 36.11
C SER A 276 2.51 4.46 35.18
N ILE A 277 2.25 4.93 33.96
CA ILE A 277 3.34 5.30 33.04
C ILE A 277 4.07 6.59 33.47
N ALA A 278 3.48 7.40 34.35
CA ALA A 278 4.12 8.60 34.88
C ALA A 278 5.35 8.26 35.73
N ASP A 279 5.28 7.20 36.55
CA ASP A 279 6.42 6.78 37.37
C ASP A 279 7.52 6.09 36.52
N VAL A 280 7.13 5.48 35.38
CA VAL A 280 8.10 5.03 34.37
C VAL A 280 8.83 6.21 33.75
N VAL A 281 8.11 7.27 33.37
CA VAL A 281 8.69 8.49 32.79
C VAL A 281 9.63 9.18 33.78
N THR A 282 9.27 9.32 35.05
CA THR A 282 10.18 9.89 36.06
C THR A 282 11.39 8.98 36.31
N GLY A 283 11.21 7.66 36.36
CA GLY A 283 12.28 6.67 36.50
C GLY A 283 13.29 6.73 35.33
N VAL A 284 12.80 6.65 34.10
CA VAL A 284 13.61 6.72 32.86
C VAL A 284 14.40 8.02 32.79
N ASN A 285 13.75 9.17 33.02
CA ASN A 285 14.43 10.47 33.01
C ASN A 285 15.51 10.57 34.12
N THR A 286 15.26 9.97 35.29
CA THR A 286 16.22 9.93 36.41
C THR A 286 17.42 9.02 36.12
N ALA A 287 17.21 7.92 35.40
CA ALA A 287 18.29 7.04 34.96
C ALA A 287 19.17 7.72 33.90
N LEU A 288 18.56 8.32 32.88
CA LEU A 288 19.26 9.07 31.81
C LEU A 288 20.08 10.23 32.35
N ALA A 289 19.59 10.95 33.37
CA ALA A 289 20.30 12.08 33.98
C ALA A 289 21.70 11.73 34.51
N LYS A 290 21.97 10.46 34.85
CA LYS A 290 23.28 9.99 35.35
C LYS A 290 24.37 9.94 34.26
N TYR A 291 23.98 9.85 32.99
CA TYR A 291 24.89 9.66 31.85
C TYR A 291 25.02 10.90 30.96
N ARG A 292 24.37 12.02 31.35
CA ARG A 292 24.26 13.24 30.54
C ARG A 292 25.60 13.83 30.09
N ASP A 293 26.60 13.80 30.96
CA ASP A 293 27.91 14.41 30.71
C ASP A 293 28.92 13.41 30.11
N ILE A 294 28.48 12.18 29.80
CA ILE A 294 29.28 11.11 29.20
C ILE A 294 28.89 11.00 27.72
N PRO A 295 29.85 10.98 26.77
CA PRO A 295 29.54 10.86 25.34
C PRO A 295 28.81 9.54 25.06
N SER A 296 27.49 9.62 24.89
CA SER A 296 26.60 8.47 24.83
C SER A 296 25.61 8.62 23.69
N ILE A 297 25.20 7.50 23.07
CA ILE A 297 24.11 7.43 22.10
C ILE A 297 23.04 6.46 22.57
N VAL A 298 21.78 6.83 22.41
CA VAL A 298 20.63 5.98 22.77
C VAL A 298 20.26 5.09 21.58
N MET A 299 20.22 3.77 21.79
CA MET A 299 19.65 2.80 20.83
C MET A 299 18.28 2.38 21.35
N ALA A 300 17.23 2.97 20.79
CA ALA A 300 15.86 2.82 21.25
C ALA A 300 15.13 1.71 20.47
N HIS A 301 14.96 0.54 21.08
CA HIS A 301 14.13 -0.55 20.58
C HIS A 301 12.69 -0.33 21.03
N VAL A 302 11.80 -0.01 20.09
CA VAL A 302 10.43 0.42 20.42
C VAL A 302 9.41 -0.15 19.43
N PRO A 303 8.13 -0.30 19.79
CA PRO A 303 7.12 -0.74 18.84
C PRO A 303 6.99 0.28 17.70
N GLN A 304 6.86 -0.19 16.46
CA GLN A 304 6.90 0.62 15.23
C GLN A 304 5.98 1.87 15.23
N TRP A 305 4.86 1.85 15.96
CA TRP A 305 3.93 2.98 16.10
C TRP A 305 4.45 4.13 17.01
N ILE A 306 5.56 3.94 17.70
CA ILE A 306 6.27 4.94 18.50
C ILE A 306 7.45 5.49 17.67
N ASN A 307 7.39 6.76 17.29
CA ASN A 307 8.48 7.44 16.57
C ASN A 307 9.34 8.32 17.50
N THR A 308 10.49 8.80 16.98
CA THR A 308 11.44 9.65 17.71
C THR A 308 10.78 10.88 18.36
N LYS A 309 9.79 11.48 17.69
CA LYS A 309 9.06 12.65 18.18
C LYS A 309 8.17 12.31 19.38
N LYS A 310 7.43 11.20 19.34
CA LYS A 310 6.66 10.67 20.48
C LYS A 310 7.57 10.29 21.65
N LEU A 311 8.73 9.66 21.38
CA LEU A 311 9.72 9.32 22.42
C LEU A 311 10.25 10.55 23.15
N ARG A 312 10.75 11.55 22.42
CA ARG A 312 11.26 12.79 23.01
C ARG A 312 10.16 13.57 23.76
N GLN A 313 8.92 13.56 23.25
CA GLN A 313 7.75 14.13 23.96
C GLN A 313 7.45 13.42 25.29
N GLN A 314 7.51 12.08 25.32
CA GLN A 314 7.24 11.28 26.52
C GLN A 314 8.40 11.30 27.53
N PHE A 315 9.65 11.25 27.06
CA PHE A 315 10.85 11.15 27.87
C PHE A 315 11.81 12.30 27.56
N ARG A 316 11.55 13.48 28.15
CA ARG A 316 12.34 14.70 27.95
C ARG A 316 13.83 14.59 28.30
N GLY A 317 14.23 13.58 29.09
CA GLY A 317 15.64 13.26 29.34
C GLY A 317 16.41 12.84 28.07
N LEU A 318 15.71 12.35 27.05
CA LEU A 318 16.31 11.97 25.77
C LEU A 318 16.81 13.16 24.96
N ASP A 319 16.30 14.38 25.19
CA ASP A 319 16.75 15.61 24.51
C ASP A 319 18.21 15.97 24.80
N ALA A 320 18.84 15.32 25.78
CA ALA A 320 20.26 15.45 26.08
C ALA A 320 21.18 14.46 25.33
N PHE A 321 20.64 13.61 24.45
CA PHE A 321 21.40 12.58 23.76
C PHE A 321 21.04 12.47 22.26
N PRO A 322 22.02 12.12 21.39
CA PRO A 322 21.72 11.56 20.09
C PRO A 322 21.05 10.18 20.24
N MET A 323 20.20 9.81 19.29
CA MET A 323 19.37 8.59 19.34
C MET A 323 19.25 7.92 17.98
N ILE A 324 19.31 6.59 17.96
CA ILE A 324 18.87 5.72 16.88
C ILE A 324 17.56 5.06 17.32
N VAL A 325 16.54 5.04 16.47
CA VAL A 325 15.25 4.37 16.78
C VAL A 325 15.09 3.14 15.90
N LEU A 326 15.03 1.98 16.55
CA LEU A 326 14.93 0.66 15.95
C LEU A 326 13.51 0.11 16.22
N GLY A 327 12.77 -0.16 15.14
CA GLY A 327 11.41 -0.70 15.24
C GLY A 327 11.42 -2.17 15.64
N ASP A 328 10.61 -2.54 16.63
CA ASP A 328 10.28 -3.92 16.97
C ASP A 328 8.84 -4.24 16.51
N HIS A 329 8.68 -5.34 15.78
CA HIS A 329 7.40 -5.80 15.23
C HIS A 329 6.71 -6.84 16.13
N GLU A 330 7.40 -7.37 17.13
CA GLU A 330 6.94 -8.56 17.86
C GLU A 330 5.91 -8.22 18.95
N THR A 331 4.63 -8.51 18.70
CA THR A 331 3.61 -8.55 19.76
C THR A 331 3.96 -9.61 20.81
N PHE A 332 3.49 -9.44 22.06
CA PHE A 332 3.66 -10.42 23.15
C PHE A 332 2.31 -10.94 23.66
N PRO A 333 2.21 -12.20 24.15
CA PRO A 333 0.97 -12.75 24.67
C PRO A 333 0.62 -12.15 26.04
N ALA A 334 -0.68 -11.93 26.28
CA ALA A 334 -1.17 -11.21 27.45
C ALA A 334 -0.86 -11.87 28.82
N LEU A 335 -0.54 -13.16 28.85
CA LEU A 335 -0.28 -13.93 30.08
C LEU A 335 1.20 -14.25 30.31
N THR A 336 2.00 -14.46 29.26
CA THR A 336 3.41 -14.91 29.35
C THR A 336 4.44 -13.81 29.19
N TRP A 337 4.02 -12.57 28.89
CA TRP A 337 4.93 -11.44 28.65
C TRP A 337 5.98 -11.19 29.75
N ARG A 338 5.68 -11.55 31.00
CA ARG A 338 6.60 -11.37 32.14
C ARG A 338 7.83 -12.26 32.09
N THR A 339 7.76 -13.43 31.44
CA THR A 339 8.92 -14.31 31.19
C THR A 339 9.57 -14.01 29.85
N GLU A 340 8.77 -13.59 28.87
CA GLU A 340 9.21 -13.42 27.47
C GLU A 340 9.91 -12.09 27.20
N LEU A 341 9.39 -10.96 27.71
CA LEU A 341 10.02 -9.65 27.50
C LEU A 341 11.45 -9.55 28.10
N PRO A 342 11.75 -10.14 29.27
CA PRO A 342 13.14 -10.31 29.73
C PRO A 342 14.06 -11.02 28.74
N GLN A 343 13.61 -12.12 28.14
CA GLN A 343 14.40 -12.89 27.16
C GLN A 343 14.67 -12.06 25.90
N ARG A 344 13.62 -11.40 25.37
CA ARG A 344 13.75 -10.49 24.22
C ARG A 344 14.69 -9.33 24.52
N LEU A 345 14.59 -8.69 25.69
CA LEU A 345 15.53 -7.64 26.12
C LEU A 345 16.98 -8.13 26.09
N LEU A 346 17.29 -9.27 26.69
CA LEU A 346 18.66 -9.78 26.74
C LEU A 346 19.17 -10.17 25.34
N SER A 347 18.31 -10.72 24.48
CA SER A 347 18.62 -11.00 23.07
C SER A 347 18.93 -9.71 22.28
N ARG A 348 18.13 -8.63 22.46
CA ARG A 348 18.45 -7.32 21.86
C ARG A 348 19.80 -6.79 22.40
N VAL A 349 20.06 -6.87 23.71
CA VAL A 349 21.35 -6.45 24.32
C VAL A 349 22.54 -7.22 23.74
N GLN A 350 22.41 -8.52 23.49
CA GLN A 350 23.43 -9.34 22.81
C GLN A 350 23.69 -8.88 21.36
N GLN A 351 22.65 -8.42 20.65
CA GLN A 351 22.73 -8.00 19.25
C GLN A 351 23.19 -6.54 19.04
N VAL A 352 23.36 -5.75 20.10
CA VAL A 352 23.68 -4.29 20.04
C VAL A 352 24.87 -3.97 19.14
N ASP A 353 25.94 -4.77 19.18
CA ASP A 353 27.15 -4.47 18.39
C ASP A 353 26.97 -4.76 16.90
N ALA A 354 26.25 -5.83 16.56
CA ALA A 354 25.88 -6.14 15.19
C ALA A 354 24.96 -5.05 14.64
N GLN A 355 23.86 -4.75 15.34
CA GLN A 355 22.93 -3.69 14.96
C GLN A 355 23.59 -2.31 14.84
N TRP A 356 24.56 -2.00 15.71
CA TRP A 356 25.37 -0.79 15.58
C TRP A 356 26.18 -0.79 14.28
N LYS A 357 26.86 -1.90 13.95
CA LYS A 357 27.65 -2.04 12.71
C LYS A 357 26.76 -1.94 11.48
N ASP A 358 25.63 -2.63 11.45
CA ASP A 358 24.68 -2.65 10.34
C ASP A 358 24.16 -1.24 10.04
N VAL A 359 23.66 -0.52 11.07
CA VAL A 359 23.13 0.84 10.91
C VAL A 359 24.24 1.85 10.60
N LEU A 360 25.46 1.66 11.14
CA LEU A 360 26.62 2.47 10.80
C LEU A 360 27.05 2.27 9.34
N GLU A 361 27.02 1.05 8.81
CA GLU A 361 27.31 0.77 7.40
C GLU A 361 26.24 1.38 6.48
N CYS A 362 24.96 1.24 6.83
CA CYS A 362 23.86 1.93 6.14
C CYS A 362 24.08 3.45 6.09
N ALA A 363 24.43 4.06 7.23
CA ALA A 363 24.73 5.48 7.37
C ALA A 363 25.98 5.92 6.57
N ARG A 364 27.03 5.09 6.53
CA ARG A 364 28.26 5.31 5.76
C ARG A 364 28.00 5.26 4.26
N TYR A 365 27.29 4.24 3.77
CA TYR A 365 26.99 4.08 2.35
C TYR A 365 26.07 5.19 1.85
N SER A 366 24.97 5.45 2.56
CA SER A 366 24.02 6.51 2.22
C SER A 366 24.47 7.92 2.63
N GLN A 367 25.63 8.08 3.27
CA GLN A 367 26.13 9.38 3.75
C GLN A 367 25.09 10.17 4.58
N LEU A 368 24.36 9.49 5.47
CA LEU A 368 23.36 10.06 6.37
C LEU A 368 23.83 9.97 7.83
N PRO A 369 23.49 10.94 8.71
CA PRO A 369 23.77 10.81 10.14
C PRO A 369 23.12 9.55 10.73
N ILE A 370 23.87 8.81 11.55
CA ILE A 370 23.43 7.50 12.05
C ILE A 370 22.11 7.55 12.84
N GLY A 371 21.87 8.61 13.63
CA GLY A 371 20.63 8.82 14.38
C GLY A 371 19.41 9.16 13.53
N ASN A 372 19.61 9.50 12.25
CA ASN A 372 18.53 9.76 11.29
C ASN A 372 18.21 8.55 10.40
N MET A 373 18.90 7.41 10.58
CA MET A 373 18.58 6.12 9.98
C MET A 373 17.38 5.47 10.70
N THR A 374 16.18 6.03 10.51
CA THR A 374 14.95 5.59 11.18
C THR A 374 13.95 4.99 10.19
N GLY A 375 13.29 3.89 10.56
CA GLY A 375 12.35 3.19 9.69
C GLY A 375 13.03 2.11 8.86
N ASP A 376 12.60 1.94 7.61
CA ASP A 376 13.18 0.99 6.65
C ASP A 376 14.51 1.55 6.08
N PRO A 377 15.67 0.93 6.37
CA PRO A 377 16.95 1.44 5.91
C PRO A 377 17.04 1.53 4.39
N ALA A 378 16.57 0.52 3.65
CA ALA A 378 16.72 0.49 2.20
C ALA A 378 15.96 1.64 1.51
N ILE A 379 14.74 1.93 1.96
CA ILE A 379 13.94 3.06 1.47
C ILE A 379 14.64 4.40 1.78
N VAL A 380 15.08 4.61 3.02
CA VAL A 380 15.74 5.86 3.44
C VAL A 380 17.04 6.10 2.68
N MET A 381 17.82 5.05 2.44
CA MET A 381 19.09 5.12 1.70
C MET A 381 18.87 5.43 0.21
N LEU A 382 17.87 4.81 -0.42
CA LEU A 382 17.52 5.08 -1.82
C LEU A 382 16.93 6.48 -2.01
N ASP A 383 16.04 6.92 -1.12
CA ASP A 383 15.52 8.30 -1.10
C ASP A 383 16.64 9.33 -1.02
N ALA A 384 17.56 9.18 -0.07
CA ALA A 384 18.68 10.11 0.09
C ALA A 384 19.67 10.08 -1.08
N THR A 385 19.88 8.91 -1.69
CA THR A 385 20.75 8.76 -2.87
C THR A 385 20.12 9.44 -4.09
N PHE A 386 18.82 9.22 -4.32
CA PHE A 386 18.09 9.80 -5.44
C PHE A 386 17.88 11.31 -5.28
N ALA A 387 17.48 11.78 -4.09
CA ALA A 387 17.36 13.21 -3.77
C ALA A 387 18.63 14.00 -4.10
N ARG A 388 19.81 13.44 -3.78
CA ARG A 388 21.11 14.06 -4.08
C ARG A 388 21.45 14.03 -5.56
N ILE A 389 21.08 12.98 -6.29
CA ILE A 389 21.24 12.92 -7.75
C ILE A 389 20.36 14.00 -8.41
N LEU A 390 19.09 14.10 -8.03
CA LEU A 390 18.17 15.15 -8.49
C LEU A 390 18.72 16.56 -8.20
N THR A 391 19.13 16.80 -6.94
CA THR A 391 19.68 18.11 -6.50
C THR A 391 20.94 18.49 -7.30
N ARG A 392 21.86 17.55 -7.53
CA ARG A 392 23.08 17.77 -8.33
C ARG A 392 22.74 18.14 -9.78
N GLN A 393 21.73 17.48 -10.36
CA GLN A 393 21.26 17.70 -11.73
C GLN A 393 20.26 18.88 -11.86
N GLN A 394 20.12 19.71 -10.81
CA GLN A 394 19.23 20.87 -10.76
C GLN A 394 17.73 20.55 -10.95
N HIS A 395 17.31 19.32 -10.68
CA HIS A 395 15.90 18.97 -10.53
C HIS A 395 15.35 19.45 -9.19
N LEU A 396 14.08 19.85 -9.18
CA LEU A 396 13.30 20.01 -7.96
C LEU A 396 12.85 18.65 -7.40
N LEU A 397 12.61 18.63 -6.08
CA LEU A 397 12.15 17.46 -5.35
C LEU A 397 10.62 17.48 -5.19
N TRP A 398 9.94 16.41 -5.56
CA TRP A 398 8.49 16.24 -5.30
C TRP A 398 8.21 15.58 -3.93
N ALA A 399 9.15 15.70 -2.99
CA ALA A 399 9.18 14.83 -1.83
C ALA A 399 8.02 15.10 -0.85
N SER A 400 7.26 14.05 -0.55
CA SER A 400 5.96 14.09 0.12
C SER A 400 5.91 13.11 1.28
N SER A 401 5.11 13.40 2.31
CA SER A 401 4.79 12.43 3.37
C SER A 401 3.45 11.73 3.13
N THR A 402 2.91 11.84 1.93
CA THR A 402 1.65 11.22 1.47
C THR A 402 1.92 10.40 0.22
N SER A 403 0.97 9.56 -0.18
CA SER A 403 1.06 8.77 -1.42
C SER A 403 0.99 9.62 -2.71
N ALA A 404 0.75 10.93 -2.61
CA ALA A 404 0.75 11.87 -3.73
C ALA A 404 2.06 12.67 -3.79
N PRO A 405 2.77 12.69 -4.93
CA PRO A 405 3.97 13.53 -5.12
C PRO A 405 3.62 15.03 -5.18
N ASP A 406 4.55 15.88 -4.71
CA ASP A 406 4.43 17.34 -4.82
C ASP A 406 4.74 17.80 -6.26
N LEU A 407 3.69 17.82 -7.09
CA LEU A 407 3.72 18.28 -8.48
C LEU A 407 3.26 19.74 -8.64
N GLY A 408 3.44 20.56 -7.60
CA GLY A 408 3.18 22.00 -7.68
C GLY A 408 1.71 22.43 -7.54
N GLY A 409 0.85 21.56 -6.99
CA GLY A 409 -0.61 21.79 -6.88
C GLY A 409 -1.44 20.86 -7.78
N ILE A 410 -0.80 20.16 -8.73
CA ILE A 410 -1.40 19.09 -9.54
C ILE A 410 -1.22 17.74 -8.80
N GLU A 411 -1.61 17.71 -7.54
CA GLU A 411 -1.44 16.53 -6.65
C GLU A 411 -2.52 15.45 -6.91
N ILE A 412 -3.64 15.86 -7.52
CA ILE A 412 -4.66 14.94 -8.03
C ILE A 412 -4.15 14.41 -9.38
N PRO A 413 -4.07 13.08 -9.59
CA PRO A 413 -3.65 12.51 -10.87
C PRO A 413 -4.52 13.03 -12.01
N GLN A 414 -3.90 13.76 -12.95
CA GLN A 414 -4.52 14.07 -14.24
C GLN A 414 -4.83 12.76 -14.98
N PHE A 415 -5.90 12.78 -15.79
CA PHE A 415 -6.61 11.63 -16.38
C PHE A 415 -5.73 10.42 -16.82
N ASP A 416 -4.56 10.63 -17.44
CA ASP A 416 -3.62 9.56 -17.88
C ASP A 416 -3.00 8.74 -16.73
N SER A 417 -2.92 9.31 -15.53
CA SER A 417 -2.29 8.68 -14.36
C SER A 417 -3.22 7.68 -13.64
N LEU A 418 -4.53 7.75 -13.89
CA LEU A 418 -5.53 6.84 -13.31
C LEU A 418 -5.60 5.49 -14.01
N GLN A 419 -5.11 5.40 -15.26
CA GLN A 419 -4.78 4.12 -15.91
C GLN A 419 -3.48 3.55 -15.31
N ILE A 420 -3.53 3.15 -14.04
CA ILE A 420 -2.45 2.40 -13.35
C ILE A 420 -2.29 1.01 -14.00
N THR A 421 -3.33 0.52 -14.67
CA THR A 421 -3.37 -0.72 -15.45
C THR A 421 -2.58 -0.62 -16.76
N THR A 422 -1.25 -0.54 -16.62
CA THR A 422 -0.41 -1.43 -17.44
C THR A 422 -0.67 -2.84 -16.91
N GLU A 423 -1.85 -3.39 -17.24
CA GLU A 423 -2.16 -4.79 -17.02
C GLU A 423 -1.17 -5.57 -17.88
N SER A 424 -0.12 -6.07 -17.25
CA SER A 424 0.68 -7.17 -17.76
C SER A 424 -0.20 -8.41 -17.74
N ILE A 425 -1.17 -8.47 -18.65
CA ILE A 425 -2.07 -9.61 -18.82
C ILE A 425 -1.14 -10.82 -19.01
N PRO A 426 -1.16 -11.78 -18.08
CA PRO A 426 -0.20 -12.87 -18.14
C PRO A 426 -0.43 -13.64 -19.44
N VAL A 427 0.66 -14.01 -20.11
CA VAL A 427 0.54 -14.95 -21.23
C VAL A 427 -0.04 -16.23 -20.63
N CYS A 428 -1.11 -16.75 -21.20
CA CYS A 428 -1.78 -17.94 -20.73
C CYS A 428 -2.31 -18.71 -21.94
N VAL A 429 -1.81 -19.92 -22.15
CA VAL A 429 -2.18 -20.80 -23.26
C VAL A 429 -2.76 -22.09 -22.69
N PRO A 430 -4.10 -22.21 -22.59
CA PRO A 430 -4.74 -23.43 -22.15
C PRO A 430 -4.47 -24.59 -23.12
N GLY A 431 -4.25 -25.79 -22.61
CA GLY A 431 -4.01 -26.97 -23.43
C GLY A 431 -3.54 -28.21 -22.65
N ALA A 432 -3.29 -29.28 -23.39
CA ALA A 432 -2.63 -30.48 -22.91
C ALA A 432 -1.17 -30.52 -23.40
N TYR A 433 -0.24 -30.70 -22.47
CA TYR A 433 1.21 -30.70 -22.70
C TYR A 433 1.78 -32.05 -22.25
N GLN A 434 2.10 -32.92 -23.21
CA GLN A 434 2.63 -34.25 -22.91
C GLN A 434 4.10 -34.19 -22.46
N GLU A 435 4.91 -33.34 -23.10
CA GLU A 435 6.35 -33.27 -22.82
C GLU A 435 6.64 -32.64 -21.45
N TYR A 436 7.88 -32.80 -20.98
CA TYR A 436 8.33 -32.17 -19.75
C TYR A 436 8.25 -30.64 -19.86
N SER A 437 7.37 -30.08 -19.05
CA SER A 437 7.22 -28.64 -18.81
C SER A 437 7.91 -28.26 -17.50
N VAL A 438 8.28 -27.00 -17.36
CA VAL A 438 9.00 -26.47 -16.19
C VAL A 438 8.45 -25.11 -15.79
N GLU A 439 8.21 -24.92 -14.51
CA GLU A 439 7.99 -23.61 -13.91
C GLU A 439 9.35 -23.04 -13.48
N LEU A 440 9.64 -21.81 -13.91
CA LEU A 440 10.83 -21.04 -13.59
C LEU A 440 10.42 -19.81 -12.80
N SER A 441 11.01 -19.57 -11.63
CA SER A 441 10.94 -18.27 -10.96
C SER A 441 11.89 -17.27 -11.64
N LEU A 442 11.44 -16.02 -11.77
CA LEU A 442 12.13 -14.93 -12.45
C LEU A 442 12.57 -13.85 -11.45
N ASP A 443 13.86 -13.85 -11.11
CA ASP A 443 14.47 -12.84 -10.25
C ASP A 443 15.25 -11.78 -11.07
N GLY A 444 15.34 -10.56 -10.57
CA GLY A 444 16.16 -9.48 -11.15
C GLY A 444 15.50 -8.64 -12.26
N LEU A 445 14.24 -8.92 -12.64
CA LEU A 445 13.55 -8.30 -13.78
C LEU A 445 13.56 -6.76 -13.76
N ALA A 446 13.27 -6.15 -12.61
CA ALA A 446 13.23 -4.69 -12.46
C ALA A 446 14.60 -4.03 -12.70
N ILE A 447 15.67 -4.62 -12.16
CA ILE A 447 17.04 -4.09 -12.29
C ILE A 447 17.48 -4.20 -13.75
N GLN A 448 17.32 -5.38 -14.36
CA GLN A 448 17.69 -5.60 -15.76
C GLN A 448 16.91 -4.66 -16.70
N ALA A 449 15.61 -4.45 -16.45
CA ALA A 449 14.81 -3.49 -17.20
C ALA A 449 15.40 -2.07 -17.13
N MET A 450 15.84 -1.61 -15.94
CA MET A 450 16.45 -0.29 -15.79
C MET A 450 17.80 -0.14 -16.49
N LEU A 451 18.62 -1.19 -16.52
CA LEU A 451 19.89 -1.18 -17.25
C LEU A 451 19.63 -1.05 -18.77
N VAL A 452 18.74 -1.86 -19.32
CA VAL A 452 18.51 -1.99 -20.79
C VAL A 452 17.49 -0.99 -21.35
N ALA A 453 16.71 -0.27 -20.52
CA ALA A 453 15.58 0.57 -20.98
C ALA A 453 15.89 1.61 -22.08
N ALA A 454 17.14 2.04 -22.27
CA ALA A 454 17.50 2.86 -23.45
C ALA A 454 17.28 2.10 -24.77
N GLU A 455 17.69 0.83 -24.81
CA GLU A 455 17.70 -0.02 -26.00
C GLU A 455 16.32 -0.63 -26.26
N LEU A 456 15.56 -0.94 -25.19
CA LEU A 456 14.15 -1.37 -25.28
C LEU A 456 13.28 -0.32 -26.00
N ASN A 457 13.51 0.96 -25.71
CA ASN A 457 12.77 2.08 -26.33
C ASN A 457 13.12 2.28 -27.81
N HIS A 458 14.28 1.81 -28.28
CA HIS A 458 14.66 1.89 -29.70
C HIS A 458 14.17 0.69 -30.52
N ASN A 459 14.09 -0.50 -29.93
CA ASN A 459 13.62 -1.71 -30.62
C ASN A 459 12.08 -1.88 -30.62
N SER A 460 11.38 -1.17 -29.75
CA SER A 460 9.90 -1.13 -29.76
C SER A 460 9.38 -0.28 -30.93
N GLY A 461 9.34 -0.88 -32.12
CA GLY A 461 8.94 -0.22 -33.38
C GLY A 461 7.48 0.29 -33.48
N ASN A 462 6.76 0.39 -32.36
CA ASN A 462 5.52 1.16 -32.29
C ASN A 462 5.88 2.65 -32.27
N GLY A 463 5.48 3.37 -33.32
CA GLY A 463 5.79 4.78 -33.51
C GLY A 463 5.01 5.73 -32.61
N SER A 464 5.25 5.70 -31.30
CA SER A 464 4.81 6.70 -30.33
C SER A 464 6.03 7.41 -29.71
N VAL A 465 6.79 8.13 -30.55
CA VAL A 465 7.91 9.00 -30.09
C VAL A 465 7.40 10.14 -29.17
N GLU A 466 6.08 10.35 -29.12
CA GLU A 466 5.39 11.24 -28.18
C GLU A 466 5.12 10.61 -26.79
N GLU A 467 5.20 9.28 -26.64
CA GLU A 467 5.07 8.58 -25.33
C GLU A 467 6.33 8.62 -24.46
N ILE A 468 7.39 9.31 -24.89
CA ILE A 468 8.44 9.80 -23.97
C ILE A 468 7.91 10.98 -23.13
N GLY A 469 6.65 10.90 -22.72
CA GLY A 469 5.91 11.96 -22.07
C GLY A 469 6.45 12.30 -20.69
N ASN A 470 5.67 13.10 -19.98
CA ASN A 470 5.98 13.64 -18.65
C ASN A 470 6.77 12.64 -17.77
N CYS A 471 7.88 13.10 -17.17
CA CYS A 471 8.92 12.33 -16.43
C CYS A 471 10.09 11.71 -17.24
N ALA A 472 10.30 12.04 -18.52
CA ALA A 472 11.42 11.45 -19.31
C ALA A 472 12.80 11.57 -18.62
N GLU A 473 13.17 12.80 -18.24
CA GLU A 473 14.48 13.09 -17.65
C GLU A 473 14.59 12.53 -16.22
N THR A 474 13.52 12.60 -15.43
CA THR A 474 13.45 11.97 -14.11
C THR A 474 13.67 10.46 -14.19
N PHE A 475 13.08 9.78 -15.17
CA PHE A 475 13.29 8.35 -15.42
C PHE A 475 14.75 8.04 -15.84
N ARG A 476 15.38 8.92 -16.62
CA ARG A 476 16.83 8.82 -16.93
C ARG A 476 17.69 8.89 -15.66
N LEU A 477 17.32 9.74 -14.70
CA LEU A 477 18.00 9.84 -13.40
C LEU A 477 17.73 8.65 -12.48
N LEU A 478 16.52 8.09 -12.51
CA LEU A 478 16.19 6.86 -11.80
C LEU A 478 17.04 5.67 -12.30
N ARG A 479 17.19 5.53 -13.62
CA ARG A 479 18.10 4.54 -14.23
C ARG A 479 19.57 4.75 -13.84
N LEU A 480 20.00 6.01 -13.64
CA LEU A 480 21.35 6.31 -13.17
C LEU A 480 21.60 5.80 -11.75
N VAL A 481 20.58 5.78 -10.86
CA VAL A 481 20.67 5.14 -9.53
C VAL A 481 20.98 3.66 -9.69
N ALA A 482 20.13 2.90 -10.39
CA ALA A 482 20.31 1.46 -10.60
C ALA A 482 21.65 1.12 -11.29
N THR A 483 22.03 1.92 -12.29
CA THR A 483 23.32 1.75 -13.01
C THR A 483 24.53 1.99 -12.10
N ASN A 484 24.47 2.97 -11.19
CA ASN A 484 25.57 3.27 -10.28
C ASN A 484 25.70 2.19 -9.20
N LEU A 485 24.58 1.74 -8.61
CA LEU A 485 24.57 0.63 -7.65
C LEU A 485 25.11 -0.66 -8.28
N PHE A 486 24.69 -0.98 -9.51
CA PHE A 486 25.18 -2.16 -10.22
C PHE A 486 26.68 -2.08 -10.56
N LYS A 487 27.18 -0.91 -10.97
CA LYS A 487 28.62 -0.68 -11.18
C LYS A 487 29.43 -0.79 -9.90
N ASP A 488 28.90 -0.29 -8.78
CA ASP A 488 29.53 -0.43 -7.48
C ASP A 488 29.62 -1.91 -7.08
N PHE A 489 28.49 -2.63 -7.03
CA PHE A 489 28.45 -4.08 -6.78
C PHE A 489 29.45 -4.87 -7.65
N MET A 490 29.51 -4.59 -8.95
CA MET A 490 30.43 -5.29 -9.86
C MET A 490 31.91 -4.95 -9.66
N SER A 491 32.24 -3.78 -9.08
CA SER A 491 33.62 -3.31 -8.89
C SER A 491 34.16 -3.51 -7.47
N THR A 492 33.32 -3.32 -6.45
CA THR A 492 33.70 -3.40 -5.03
C THR A 492 33.20 -4.68 -4.34
N ARG A 493 32.21 -5.37 -4.92
CA ARG A 493 31.44 -6.44 -4.25
C ARG A 493 30.78 -5.99 -2.94
N SER A 494 30.40 -4.71 -2.85
CA SER A 494 29.67 -4.17 -1.70
C SER A 494 28.35 -4.91 -1.46
N GLU A 495 28.21 -5.50 -0.28
CA GLU A 495 26.97 -6.15 0.19
C GLU A 495 25.82 -5.13 0.27
N MET A 496 26.12 -3.88 0.66
CA MET A 496 25.14 -2.80 0.70
C MET A 496 24.62 -2.40 -0.69
N ALA A 497 25.49 -2.41 -1.72
CA ALA A 497 25.06 -2.15 -3.09
C ALA A 497 24.11 -3.24 -3.60
N ASP A 498 24.38 -4.51 -3.29
CA ASP A 498 23.49 -5.64 -3.59
C ASP A 498 22.15 -5.53 -2.84
N HIS A 499 22.19 -5.25 -1.53
CA HIS A 499 21.00 -5.05 -0.71
C HIS A 499 20.09 -3.93 -1.25
N LEU A 500 20.65 -2.78 -1.64
CA LEU A 500 19.89 -1.70 -2.26
C LEU A 500 19.37 -2.04 -3.66
N LEU A 501 20.09 -2.85 -4.45
CA LEU A 501 19.61 -3.34 -5.75
C LEU A 501 18.41 -4.27 -5.57
N GLN A 502 18.46 -5.21 -4.63
CA GLN A 502 17.34 -6.10 -4.32
C GLN A 502 16.10 -5.29 -3.92
N HIS A 503 16.25 -4.32 -3.03
CA HIS A 503 15.14 -3.45 -2.59
C HIS A 503 14.76 -2.32 -3.57
N PHE A 504 15.44 -2.18 -4.73
CA PHE A 504 15.19 -1.08 -5.68
C PHE A 504 13.73 -1.03 -6.16
N TYR A 505 13.15 -2.17 -6.55
CA TYR A 505 11.76 -2.20 -7.01
C TYR A 505 10.77 -1.87 -5.89
N ARG A 506 11.01 -2.41 -4.68
CA ARG A 506 10.22 -2.12 -3.46
C ARG A 506 10.20 -0.63 -3.14
N TRP A 507 11.33 0.05 -3.29
CA TRP A 507 11.40 1.51 -3.09
C TRP A 507 10.60 2.27 -4.15
N VAL A 508 10.72 1.93 -5.44
CA VAL A 508 9.97 2.58 -6.53
C VAL A 508 8.46 2.34 -6.42
N SER A 509 8.03 1.16 -5.97
CA SER A 509 6.61 0.81 -5.86
C SER A 509 5.95 1.24 -4.55
N SER A 510 6.72 1.61 -3.52
CA SER A 510 6.18 1.89 -2.17
C SER A 510 5.70 3.33 -1.99
N PRO A 511 4.41 3.57 -1.64
CA PRO A 511 3.91 4.89 -1.26
C PRO A 511 4.48 5.45 0.05
N SER A 512 5.31 4.68 0.78
CA SER A 512 6.03 5.15 1.97
C SER A 512 7.38 5.80 1.67
N SER A 513 7.87 5.69 0.42
CA SER A 513 9.03 6.42 -0.07
C SER A 513 8.70 7.91 -0.17
N LEU A 514 9.58 8.78 0.32
CA LEU A 514 9.37 10.23 0.23
C LEU A 514 9.39 10.72 -1.23
N LEU A 515 10.12 10.03 -2.12
CA LEU A 515 10.21 10.34 -3.55
C LEU A 515 9.33 9.44 -4.44
N TYR A 516 8.32 8.79 -3.85
CA TYR A 516 7.34 8.01 -4.62
C TYR A 516 6.67 8.86 -5.71
N ASP A 517 6.60 8.30 -6.93
CA ASP A 517 5.91 8.90 -8.06
C ASP A 517 5.22 7.78 -8.87
N PRO A 518 3.87 7.74 -8.90
CA PRO A 518 3.11 6.76 -9.68
C PRO A 518 3.49 6.72 -11.17
N ALA A 519 3.87 7.86 -11.77
CA ALA A 519 4.26 7.92 -13.17
C ALA A 519 5.63 7.27 -13.42
N LEU A 520 6.58 7.41 -12.50
CA LEU A 520 7.84 6.67 -12.56
C LEU A 520 7.63 5.18 -12.37
N HIS A 521 6.80 4.79 -11.39
CA HIS A 521 6.45 3.38 -11.16
C HIS A 521 5.81 2.74 -12.40
N LYS A 522 4.85 3.42 -13.05
CA LYS A 522 4.24 2.99 -14.33
C LYS A 522 5.29 2.81 -15.43
N LYS A 523 6.25 3.74 -15.58
CA LYS A 523 7.35 3.61 -16.56
C LYS A 523 8.28 2.43 -16.26
N VAL A 524 8.61 2.17 -14.99
CA VAL A 524 9.39 0.99 -14.58
C VAL A 524 8.65 -0.30 -14.92
N LYS A 525 7.36 -0.40 -14.58
CA LYS A 525 6.52 -1.58 -14.88
C LYS A 525 6.36 -1.82 -16.38
N SER A 526 6.20 -0.76 -17.18
CA SER A 526 6.21 -0.85 -18.65
C SER A 526 7.53 -1.40 -19.19
N CYS A 527 8.68 -0.92 -18.70
CA CYS A 527 9.99 -1.45 -19.11
C CYS A 527 10.17 -2.93 -18.71
N MET A 528 9.68 -3.34 -17.53
CA MET A 528 9.69 -4.75 -17.09
C MET A 528 8.84 -5.63 -18.00
N HIS A 529 7.64 -5.19 -18.36
CA HIS A 529 6.75 -5.91 -19.27
C HIS A 529 7.35 -6.05 -20.68
N THR A 530 7.93 -4.97 -21.23
CA THR A 530 8.62 -5.01 -22.53
C THR A 530 9.84 -5.94 -22.50
N LEU A 531 10.62 -5.93 -21.42
CA LEU A 531 11.74 -6.87 -21.24
C LEU A 531 11.25 -8.32 -21.12
N LEU A 532 10.16 -8.57 -20.39
CA LEU A 532 9.52 -9.88 -20.29
C LEU A 532 9.09 -10.38 -21.68
N LEU A 533 8.37 -9.58 -22.47
CA LEU A 533 7.97 -9.98 -23.83
C LEU A 533 9.17 -10.34 -24.73
N ASN A 534 10.26 -9.59 -24.64
CA ASN A 534 11.50 -9.89 -25.36
C ASN A 534 12.17 -11.18 -24.87
N LEU A 535 12.20 -11.42 -23.54
CA LEU A 535 12.67 -12.68 -22.95
C LEU A 535 11.83 -13.87 -23.43
N LEU A 536 10.51 -13.74 -23.46
CA LEU A 536 9.60 -14.77 -23.98
C LEU A 536 9.80 -15.02 -25.49
N ALA A 537 10.10 -13.99 -26.28
CA ALA A 537 10.46 -14.15 -27.68
C ALA A 537 11.79 -14.91 -27.86
N GLU A 538 12.80 -14.61 -27.04
CA GLU A 538 14.08 -15.32 -27.04
C GLU A 538 13.95 -16.78 -26.57
N CYS A 539 13.15 -17.07 -25.54
CA CYS A 539 12.84 -18.45 -25.13
C CYS A 539 12.17 -19.24 -26.28
N ARG A 540 11.23 -18.63 -27.03
CA ARG A 540 10.66 -19.24 -28.24
C ARG A 540 11.71 -19.46 -29.34
N ARG A 541 12.63 -18.51 -29.54
CA ARG A 541 13.74 -18.63 -30.50
C ARG A 541 14.70 -19.78 -30.13
N LEU A 542 14.85 -20.09 -28.84
CA LEU A 542 15.60 -21.24 -28.32
C LEU A 542 14.81 -22.56 -28.34
N GLY A 543 13.58 -22.56 -28.86
CA GLY A 543 12.75 -23.75 -29.07
C GLY A 543 11.78 -24.11 -27.94
N ALA A 544 11.52 -23.21 -26.99
CA ALA A 544 10.54 -23.44 -25.93
C ALA A 544 9.13 -23.01 -26.35
N THR A 545 8.13 -23.81 -25.97
CA THR A 545 6.71 -23.41 -26.06
C THR A 545 6.30 -22.77 -24.75
N ILE A 546 5.66 -21.60 -24.80
CA ILE A 546 5.36 -20.81 -23.61
C ILE A 546 3.89 -20.97 -23.23
N ILE A 547 3.67 -21.53 -22.04
CA ILE A 547 2.37 -21.96 -21.52
C ILE A 547 1.79 -20.85 -20.65
N TYR A 548 2.59 -20.33 -19.72
CA TYR A 548 2.21 -19.22 -18.85
C TYR A 548 3.40 -18.28 -18.59
N ALA A 549 3.16 -16.98 -18.42
CA ALA A 549 4.19 -16.03 -18.01
C ALA A 549 3.59 -14.80 -17.31
N ASP A 550 4.13 -14.46 -16.13
CA ASP A 550 3.92 -13.20 -15.43
C ASP A 550 5.29 -12.55 -15.08
N THR A 551 5.30 -11.46 -14.31
CA THR A 551 6.55 -10.76 -13.93
C THR A 551 7.41 -11.47 -12.87
N SER A 552 6.92 -12.58 -12.30
CA SER A 552 7.53 -13.35 -11.21
C SER A 552 7.88 -14.80 -11.59
N ARG A 553 7.20 -15.39 -12.59
CA ARG A 553 7.40 -16.78 -13.02
C ARG A 553 7.01 -17.03 -14.48
N ILE A 554 7.60 -18.07 -15.07
CA ILE A 554 7.37 -18.49 -16.45
C ILE A 554 7.24 -20.02 -16.52
N LEU A 555 6.17 -20.52 -17.15
CA LEU A 555 5.91 -21.95 -17.39
C LEU A 555 6.15 -22.28 -18.88
N LEU A 556 7.12 -23.14 -19.15
CA LEU A 556 7.57 -23.50 -20.51
C LEU A 556 7.40 -25.02 -20.73
N SER A 557 6.90 -25.46 -21.89
CA SER A 557 7.21 -26.82 -22.38
C SER A 557 8.60 -26.82 -23.03
N THR A 558 9.42 -27.79 -22.65
CA THR A 558 10.79 -27.96 -23.16
C THR A 558 10.85 -28.74 -24.48
N GLY A 559 9.74 -29.38 -24.89
CA GLY A 559 9.74 -30.34 -25.99
C GLY A 559 10.73 -31.49 -25.77
N LYS A 560 10.83 -32.00 -24.53
CA LYS A 560 11.70 -33.11 -24.13
C LYS A 560 10.89 -34.20 -23.44
N ASN A 561 11.22 -35.45 -23.75
CA ASN A 561 10.49 -36.62 -23.26
C ASN A 561 11.16 -37.31 -22.06
N THR A 562 12.29 -36.80 -21.56
CA THR A 562 12.91 -37.27 -20.31
C THR A 562 13.27 -36.11 -19.40
N ILE A 563 13.25 -36.34 -18.09
CA ILE A 563 13.55 -35.32 -17.08
C ILE A 563 15.01 -34.83 -17.17
N GLU A 564 15.97 -35.71 -17.44
CA GLU A 564 17.39 -35.35 -17.59
C GLU A 564 17.62 -34.43 -18.80
N SER A 565 16.92 -34.70 -19.92
CA SER A 565 17.01 -33.88 -21.12
C SER A 565 16.28 -32.54 -20.96
N ALA A 566 15.21 -32.48 -20.15
CA ALA A 566 14.58 -31.22 -19.73
C ALA A 566 15.52 -30.37 -18.85
N HIS A 567 16.16 -30.96 -17.83
CA HIS A 567 17.18 -30.25 -17.02
C HIS A 567 18.37 -29.76 -17.86
N ALA A 568 18.87 -30.58 -18.79
CA ALA A 568 19.95 -30.19 -19.68
C ALA A 568 19.55 -29.02 -20.60
N TYR A 569 18.32 -29.05 -21.13
CA TYR A 569 17.76 -27.97 -21.93
C TYR A 569 17.65 -26.65 -21.15
N ILE A 570 17.14 -26.68 -19.92
CA ILE A 570 17.01 -25.48 -19.09
C ILE A 570 18.38 -24.92 -18.67
N ARG A 571 19.35 -25.76 -18.34
CA ARG A 571 20.74 -25.32 -18.11
C ARG A 571 21.34 -24.65 -19.36
N PHE A 572 21.03 -25.15 -20.55
CA PHE A 572 21.41 -24.52 -21.82
C PHE A 572 20.72 -23.16 -22.03
N VAL A 573 19.41 -23.07 -21.80
CA VAL A 573 18.63 -21.82 -21.93
C VAL A 573 19.16 -20.77 -20.96
N SER A 574 19.24 -21.07 -19.66
CA SER A 574 19.74 -20.11 -18.66
C SER A 574 21.17 -19.65 -18.97
N ARG A 575 22.08 -20.56 -19.36
CA ARG A 575 23.46 -20.19 -19.74
C ARG A 575 23.51 -19.31 -20.99
N THR A 576 22.63 -19.55 -21.96
CA THR A 576 22.56 -18.76 -23.21
C THR A 576 22.02 -17.37 -22.95
N LEU A 577 21.00 -17.25 -22.10
CA LEU A 577 20.43 -15.96 -21.69
C LEU A 577 21.42 -15.16 -20.85
N SER A 578 22.05 -15.75 -19.82
CA SER A 578 23.04 -15.05 -18.98
C SER A 578 24.28 -14.56 -19.74
N ALA A 579 24.59 -15.15 -20.90
CA ALA A 579 25.66 -14.68 -21.78
C ALA A 579 25.26 -13.45 -22.64
N HIS A 580 23.96 -13.15 -22.75
CA HIS A 580 23.45 -12.01 -23.50
C HIS A 580 23.33 -10.78 -22.59
N PRO A 581 23.86 -9.60 -22.97
CA PRO A 581 23.88 -8.40 -22.11
C PRO A 581 22.50 -7.98 -21.59
N TRP A 582 21.43 -8.23 -22.37
CA TRP A 582 20.06 -7.89 -21.97
C TRP A 582 19.51 -8.71 -20.80
N TYR A 583 20.16 -9.81 -20.40
CA TYR A 583 19.65 -10.73 -19.40
C TYR A 583 20.70 -11.12 -18.34
N GLN A 584 21.82 -10.39 -18.26
CA GLN A 584 22.96 -10.72 -17.39
C GLN A 584 22.64 -10.76 -15.89
N VAL A 585 21.68 -9.95 -15.43
CA VAL A 585 21.21 -9.84 -14.04
C VAL A 585 19.96 -10.70 -13.78
N LEU A 586 19.33 -11.25 -14.83
CA LEU A 586 18.18 -12.15 -14.66
C LEU A 586 18.63 -13.51 -14.15
N SER A 587 17.95 -13.99 -13.11
CA SER A 587 18.06 -15.38 -12.67
C SER A 587 16.78 -16.13 -13.02
N LEU A 588 16.95 -17.30 -13.62
CA LEU A 588 15.89 -18.25 -13.95
C LEU A 588 16.18 -19.56 -13.21
N SER A 589 15.53 -19.75 -12.06
CA SER A 589 15.63 -20.95 -11.25
C SER A 589 14.38 -21.83 -11.39
N PRO A 590 14.51 -23.14 -11.65
CA PRO A 590 13.35 -24.03 -11.73
C PRO A 590 12.74 -24.27 -10.35
N SER A 591 11.42 -24.10 -10.24
CA SER A 591 10.63 -24.44 -9.04
C SER A 591 10.09 -25.87 -9.11
N ALA A 592 9.60 -26.29 -10.27
CA ALA A 592 8.97 -27.59 -10.48
C ALA A 592 9.01 -28.03 -11.96
N PHE A 593 9.00 -29.34 -12.19
CA PHE A 593 8.82 -29.95 -13.51
C PHE A 593 7.52 -30.75 -13.57
N TYR A 594 6.90 -30.81 -14.74
CA TYR A 594 5.61 -31.43 -14.99
C TYR A 594 5.62 -32.27 -16.27
N SER A 595 4.95 -33.42 -16.30
CA SER A 595 4.64 -34.16 -17.55
C SER A 595 3.17 -34.59 -17.59
N ASP A 596 2.65 -34.93 -18.78
CA ASP A 596 1.22 -35.25 -19.01
C ASP A 596 0.26 -34.18 -18.43
N MET A 597 0.65 -32.90 -18.56
CA MET A 597 -0.01 -31.78 -17.92
C MET A 597 -1.26 -31.32 -18.69
N LEU A 598 -2.39 -31.19 -17.99
CA LEU A 598 -3.55 -30.41 -18.41
C LEU A 598 -3.49 -29.04 -17.74
N PHE A 599 -3.50 -27.97 -18.52
CA PHE A 599 -3.39 -26.60 -18.05
C PHE A 599 -4.56 -25.76 -18.57
N LEU A 600 -5.30 -25.12 -17.67
CA LEU A 600 -6.36 -24.15 -18.00
C LEU A 600 -5.91 -22.72 -17.64
N ASP A 601 -5.48 -22.53 -16.39
CA ASP A 601 -4.81 -21.33 -15.90
C ASP A 601 -3.90 -21.70 -14.71
N ILE A 602 -3.18 -20.73 -14.15
CA ILE A 602 -2.18 -20.98 -13.08
C ILE A 602 -2.79 -21.53 -11.77
N GLU A 603 -4.11 -21.41 -11.58
CA GLU A 603 -4.86 -21.97 -10.45
C GLU A 603 -5.68 -23.22 -10.83
N ASN A 604 -5.58 -23.66 -12.09
CA ASN A 604 -6.32 -24.78 -12.67
C ASN A 604 -5.40 -25.61 -13.59
N MET A 605 -4.64 -26.50 -12.98
CA MET A 605 -3.72 -27.42 -13.66
C MET A 605 -3.63 -28.78 -12.96
N GLY A 606 -3.32 -29.82 -13.72
CA GLY A 606 -3.01 -31.15 -13.18
C GLY A 606 -2.02 -31.86 -14.08
N GLY A 607 -1.18 -32.73 -13.52
CA GLY A 607 -0.11 -33.40 -14.24
C GLY A 607 0.73 -34.27 -13.31
N MET A 608 1.79 -34.87 -13.85
CA MET A 608 2.78 -35.58 -13.06
C MET A 608 3.87 -34.60 -12.62
N LEU A 609 3.94 -34.28 -11.33
CA LEU A 609 4.87 -33.35 -10.71
C LEU A 609 6.20 -34.03 -10.36
N TYR A 610 7.29 -33.31 -10.58
CA TYR A 610 8.65 -33.67 -10.24
C TYR A 610 9.36 -32.49 -9.54
N PRO A 611 9.96 -32.68 -8.35
CA PRO A 611 10.80 -31.68 -7.69
C PRO A 611 11.99 -31.22 -8.55
N PRO A 612 12.54 -30.01 -8.33
CA PRO A 612 13.54 -29.41 -9.23
C PRO A 612 14.91 -30.09 -9.24
N ASP A 613 15.22 -30.91 -8.22
CA ASP A 613 16.43 -31.75 -8.16
C ASP A 613 16.12 -33.24 -8.40
N SER A 614 14.90 -33.58 -8.85
CA SER A 614 14.50 -34.98 -9.02
C SER A 614 15.16 -35.63 -10.23
N THR A 615 15.91 -36.70 -9.99
CA THR A 615 16.33 -37.67 -11.01
C THR A 615 15.43 -38.91 -11.03
N GLN A 616 14.23 -38.84 -10.45
CA GLN A 616 13.30 -39.97 -10.40
C GLN A 616 12.46 -40.04 -11.67
N ALA A 617 12.33 -41.23 -12.26
CA ALA A 617 11.48 -41.44 -13.43
C ALA A 617 9.96 -41.38 -13.10
N GLN A 618 9.59 -41.59 -11.84
CA GLN A 618 8.20 -41.58 -11.37
C GLN A 618 7.85 -40.21 -10.78
N GLY A 619 6.85 -39.54 -11.36
CA GLY A 619 6.28 -38.32 -10.83
C GLY A 619 5.13 -38.58 -9.86
N GLU A 620 4.79 -37.59 -9.05
CA GLU A 620 3.60 -37.59 -8.20
C GLU A 620 2.40 -36.99 -8.96
N LEU A 621 1.18 -37.47 -8.74
CA LEU A 621 0.00 -36.92 -9.41
C LEU A 621 -0.42 -35.60 -8.74
N LEU A 622 -0.09 -34.46 -9.36
CA LEU A 622 -0.62 -33.16 -8.97
C LEU A 622 -2.02 -32.96 -9.56
N SER A 623 -2.94 -32.49 -8.71
CA SER A 623 -4.28 -32.06 -9.10
C SER A 623 -4.57 -30.73 -8.37
N LYS A 624 -4.40 -29.60 -9.06
CA LYS A 624 -4.62 -28.24 -8.53
C LYS A 624 -5.74 -27.58 -9.34
N TRP A 625 -7.00 -27.75 -8.90
CA TRP A 625 -8.16 -27.25 -9.64
C TRP A 625 -9.05 -26.35 -8.77
N ASN A 626 -8.84 -25.04 -8.84
CA ASN A 626 -9.70 -24.07 -8.17
C ASN A 626 -11.18 -24.21 -8.58
N ILE A 627 -11.48 -24.56 -9.84
CA ILE A 627 -12.86 -24.81 -10.31
C ILE A 627 -13.57 -25.96 -9.57
N ALA A 628 -12.83 -26.91 -8.99
CA ALA A 628 -13.41 -28.02 -8.23
C ALA A 628 -14.00 -27.55 -6.89
N ARG A 629 -13.41 -26.53 -6.26
CA ARG A 629 -13.82 -25.98 -4.95
C ARG A 629 -15.23 -25.36 -4.96
N TYR A 630 -15.76 -25.03 -6.13
CA TYR A 630 -17.11 -24.49 -6.31
C TYR A 630 -18.17 -25.60 -6.45
N LEU A 631 -17.78 -26.88 -6.54
CA LEU A 631 -18.70 -28.01 -6.50
C LEU A 631 -19.06 -28.37 -5.04
N PRO A 632 -20.23 -28.99 -4.78
CA PRO A 632 -20.56 -29.50 -3.45
C PRO A 632 -19.57 -30.56 -2.97
N GLN A 633 -19.40 -30.66 -1.65
CA GLN A 633 -18.50 -31.65 -1.04
C GLN A 633 -18.89 -33.08 -1.45
N GLY A 634 -17.88 -33.88 -1.82
CA GLY A 634 -18.01 -35.20 -2.42
C GLY A 634 -18.15 -35.17 -3.96
N VAL A 635 -18.81 -34.14 -4.52
CA VAL A 635 -18.87 -33.92 -5.99
C VAL A 635 -17.54 -33.38 -6.51
N ASP A 636 -16.88 -32.54 -5.71
CA ASP A 636 -15.49 -32.12 -5.90
C ASP A 636 -14.51 -33.31 -5.88
N GLU A 637 -14.65 -34.24 -4.93
CA GLU A 637 -13.84 -35.47 -4.88
C GLU A 637 -14.00 -36.30 -6.15
N TYR A 638 -15.23 -36.48 -6.65
CA TYR A 638 -15.47 -37.17 -7.92
C TYR A 638 -14.80 -36.46 -9.10
N PHE A 639 -14.85 -35.11 -9.16
CA PHE A 639 -14.13 -34.34 -10.18
C PHE A 639 -12.62 -34.63 -10.13
N MET A 640 -12.02 -34.54 -8.93
CA MET A 640 -10.58 -34.74 -8.72
C MET A 640 -10.15 -36.17 -9.09
N ILE A 641 -10.95 -37.17 -8.72
CA ILE A 641 -10.73 -38.57 -9.07
C ILE A 641 -10.84 -38.79 -10.59
N LEU A 642 -11.83 -38.18 -11.26
CA LEU A 642 -12.03 -38.35 -12.71
C LEU A 642 -10.88 -37.73 -13.53
N VAL A 643 -10.50 -36.48 -13.22
CA VAL A 643 -9.40 -35.79 -13.90
C VAL A 643 -8.06 -36.44 -13.57
N GLY A 644 -7.79 -36.75 -12.30
CA GLY A 644 -6.57 -37.44 -11.88
C GLY A 644 -6.41 -38.83 -12.50
N GLN A 645 -7.51 -39.60 -12.62
CA GLN A 645 -7.50 -40.88 -13.32
C GLN A 645 -7.27 -40.77 -14.83
N PHE A 646 -7.66 -39.66 -15.46
CA PHE A 646 -7.42 -39.42 -16.88
C PHE A 646 -5.94 -39.12 -17.13
N ILE A 647 -5.34 -38.21 -16.35
CA ILE A 647 -3.91 -37.88 -16.37
C ILE A 647 -3.07 -39.13 -16.10
N LYS A 648 -3.31 -39.83 -14.97
CA LYS A 648 -2.51 -41.00 -14.58
C LYS A 648 -2.55 -42.13 -15.61
N ARG A 649 -3.69 -42.38 -16.28
CA ARG A 649 -3.78 -43.43 -17.31
C ARG A 649 -3.01 -43.09 -18.59
N ARG A 650 -2.94 -41.81 -18.97
CA ARG A 650 -2.10 -41.35 -20.10
C ARG A 650 -0.62 -41.57 -19.79
N TYR A 651 -0.17 -41.08 -18.64
CA TYR A 651 1.20 -41.26 -18.16
C TYR A 651 1.60 -42.75 -18.07
N GLU A 652 0.75 -43.59 -17.47
CA GLU A 652 0.99 -45.03 -17.40
C GLU A 652 1.00 -45.73 -18.77
N PHE A 653 0.36 -45.18 -19.80
CA PHE A 653 0.43 -45.72 -21.16
C PHE A 653 1.80 -45.41 -21.79
N VAL A 654 2.26 -44.16 -21.72
CA VAL A 654 3.58 -43.73 -22.22
C VAL A 654 4.70 -44.53 -21.54
N GLN A 655 4.67 -44.62 -20.20
CA GLN A 655 5.63 -45.38 -19.39
C GLN A 655 5.67 -46.90 -19.68
N ARG A 656 4.62 -47.46 -20.30
CA ARG A 656 4.61 -48.86 -20.77
C ARG A 656 5.23 -48.98 -22.16
N GLN A 657 4.98 -48.03 -23.06
CA GLN A 657 5.53 -48.06 -24.42
C GLN A 657 7.03 -47.71 -24.50
N ASP A 658 7.52 -46.78 -23.68
CA ASP A 658 8.95 -46.46 -23.60
C ASP A 658 9.81 -47.67 -23.19
N LYS A 659 9.22 -48.63 -22.46
CA LYS A 659 9.88 -49.88 -22.07
C LYS A 659 9.86 -50.96 -23.16
N SER A 660 9.11 -50.76 -24.24
CA SER A 660 8.89 -51.78 -25.29
C SER A 660 9.44 -51.42 -26.67
N SER A 661 9.74 -50.15 -26.96
CA SER A 661 10.00 -49.71 -28.35
C SER A 661 10.89 -48.47 -28.46
N ASN A 662 11.98 -48.57 -29.22
CA ASN A 662 12.91 -47.48 -29.56
C ASN A 662 12.46 -46.60 -30.75
N GLN A 663 11.15 -46.44 -30.98
CA GLN A 663 10.60 -45.64 -32.10
C GLN A 663 9.58 -44.63 -31.58
N SER A 664 9.93 -43.34 -31.68
CA SER A 664 9.23 -42.22 -31.04
C SER A 664 7.95 -41.74 -31.75
N ASN A 665 7.65 -42.23 -32.94
CA ASN A 665 6.55 -41.70 -33.76
C ASN A 665 5.25 -42.52 -33.64
N ASP A 666 5.33 -43.79 -33.22
CA ASP A 666 4.15 -44.63 -33.00
C ASP A 666 3.50 -44.38 -31.62
N THR A 667 4.26 -43.85 -30.65
CA THR A 667 3.79 -43.57 -29.29
C THR A 667 2.72 -42.48 -29.22
N GLU A 668 2.88 -41.38 -29.97
CA GLU A 668 1.91 -40.27 -29.97
C GLU A 668 0.57 -40.68 -30.61
N ALA A 669 0.63 -41.38 -31.74
CA ALA A 669 -0.55 -41.94 -32.41
C ALA A 669 -1.25 -43.00 -31.54
N GLY A 670 -0.48 -43.88 -30.89
CA GLY A 670 -0.99 -44.89 -29.96
C GLY A 670 -1.64 -44.27 -28.73
N LEU A 671 -1.03 -43.23 -28.13
CA LEU A 671 -1.59 -42.52 -26.98
C LEU A 671 -2.90 -41.83 -27.36
N LYS A 672 -2.98 -41.20 -28.54
CA LYS A 672 -4.22 -40.60 -29.04
C LYS A 672 -5.35 -41.62 -29.16
N GLU A 673 -5.10 -42.76 -29.81
CA GLU A 673 -6.12 -43.81 -29.96
C GLU A 673 -6.53 -44.41 -28.60
N TYR A 674 -5.57 -44.63 -27.70
CA TYR A 674 -5.83 -45.08 -26.33
C TYR A 674 -6.70 -44.08 -25.55
N THR A 675 -6.35 -42.79 -25.59
CA THR A 675 -7.03 -41.72 -24.85
C THR A 675 -8.47 -41.54 -25.36
N GLN A 676 -8.69 -41.64 -26.67
CA GLN A 676 -10.03 -41.67 -27.26
C GLN A 676 -10.87 -42.91 -26.83
N LYS A 677 -10.24 -44.09 -26.73
CA LYS A 677 -10.91 -45.33 -26.27
C LYS A 677 -11.27 -45.30 -24.78
N ILE A 678 -10.41 -44.79 -23.90
CA ILE A 678 -10.73 -44.70 -22.46
C ILE A 678 -11.85 -43.69 -22.19
N VAL A 679 -11.94 -42.58 -22.94
CA VAL A 679 -13.06 -41.65 -22.84
C VAL A 679 -14.35 -42.34 -23.28
N THR A 680 -14.39 -42.87 -24.51
CA THR A 680 -15.58 -43.49 -25.10
C THR A 680 -16.12 -44.68 -24.30
N ASN A 681 -15.24 -45.51 -23.73
CA ASN A 681 -15.63 -46.75 -23.04
C ASN A 681 -15.67 -46.56 -21.52
N TYR A 682 -14.50 -46.41 -20.89
CA TYR A 682 -14.36 -46.47 -19.43
C TYR A 682 -14.99 -45.27 -18.72
N PHE A 683 -14.68 -44.05 -19.16
CA PHE A 683 -15.21 -42.84 -18.53
C PHE A 683 -16.68 -42.61 -18.85
N THR A 684 -17.14 -42.94 -20.07
CA THR A 684 -18.57 -42.94 -20.42
C THR A 684 -19.38 -43.87 -19.51
N GLU A 685 -18.97 -45.13 -19.34
CA GLU A 685 -19.67 -46.08 -18.46
C GLU A 685 -19.71 -45.58 -17.00
N LYS A 686 -18.59 -45.03 -16.51
CA LYS A 686 -18.46 -44.52 -15.14
C LYS A 686 -19.35 -43.29 -14.91
N LEU A 687 -19.35 -42.32 -15.82
CA LEU A 687 -20.17 -41.10 -15.72
C LEU A 687 -21.66 -41.37 -15.92
N LEU A 688 -22.05 -42.32 -16.78
CA LEU A 688 -23.44 -42.73 -16.94
C LEU A 688 -24.05 -43.40 -15.69
N ARG A 689 -23.22 -43.97 -14.80
CA ARG A 689 -23.65 -44.43 -13.47
C ARG A 689 -23.67 -43.29 -12.43
N LEU A 690 -22.61 -42.48 -12.42
CA LEU A 690 -22.41 -41.44 -11.41
C LEU A 690 -23.38 -40.25 -11.54
N VAL A 691 -23.73 -39.83 -12.76
CA VAL A 691 -24.62 -38.67 -12.98
C VAL A 691 -26.03 -38.92 -12.41
N PRO A 692 -26.71 -40.06 -12.66
CA PRO A 692 -27.97 -40.40 -11.99
C PRO A 692 -27.86 -40.48 -10.47
N GLU A 693 -26.77 -41.03 -9.93
CA GLU A 693 -26.51 -41.13 -8.49
C GLU A 693 -26.49 -39.74 -7.84
N ILE A 694 -25.66 -38.82 -8.35
CA ILE A 694 -25.60 -37.43 -7.87
C ILE A 694 -26.95 -36.72 -8.06
N THR A 695 -27.65 -36.97 -9.18
CA THR A 695 -28.97 -36.35 -9.46
C THR A 695 -30.05 -36.80 -8.47
N SER A 696 -29.89 -37.97 -7.84
CA SER A 696 -30.82 -38.45 -6.80
C SER A 696 -30.69 -37.72 -5.45
N HIS A 697 -29.58 -37.01 -5.21
CA HIS A 697 -29.32 -36.25 -3.99
C HIS A 697 -29.75 -34.78 -4.13
N SER A 698 -30.95 -34.47 -3.64
CA SER A 698 -31.57 -33.14 -3.72
C SER A 698 -31.08 -32.11 -2.67
N SER A 699 -30.19 -32.51 -1.75
CA SER A 699 -29.78 -31.71 -0.57
C SER A 699 -28.34 -31.20 -0.64
N LEU A 700 -27.71 -31.17 -1.82
CA LEU A 700 -26.34 -30.72 -1.99
C LEU A 700 -26.28 -29.20 -2.21
N GLU A 701 -25.78 -28.48 -1.21
CA GLU A 701 -25.56 -27.03 -1.30
C GLU A 701 -24.21 -26.70 -1.97
N PHE A 702 -24.17 -25.62 -2.74
CA PHE A 702 -22.96 -25.14 -3.41
C PHE A 702 -22.18 -24.18 -2.51
N PRO A 703 -20.84 -24.32 -2.42
CA PRO A 703 -20.00 -23.36 -1.69
C PRO A 703 -20.10 -21.94 -2.25
N VAL A 704 -20.31 -20.95 -1.36
CA VAL A 704 -20.24 -19.52 -1.70
C VAL A 704 -18.86 -19.01 -1.29
N LEU A 705 -17.97 -18.89 -2.27
CA LEU A 705 -16.58 -18.49 -2.10
C LEU A 705 -16.35 -17.06 -2.61
N ALA A 706 -15.20 -16.47 -2.28
CA ALA A 706 -14.76 -15.23 -2.91
C ALA A 706 -14.72 -15.42 -4.45
N GLY A 707 -15.28 -14.47 -5.19
CA GLY A 707 -15.40 -14.56 -6.65
C GLY A 707 -16.52 -15.45 -7.19
N SER A 708 -17.33 -16.11 -6.35
CA SER A 708 -18.58 -16.77 -6.78
C SER A 708 -19.51 -15.76 -7.46
N HIS A 709 -19.90 -16.02 -8.71
CA HIS A 709 -20.82 -15.16 -9.46
C HIS A 709 -21.86 -15.91 -10.30
N LEU A 710 -21.79 -17.24 -10.35
CA LEU A 710 -22.77 -18.10 -11.03
C LEU A 710 -23.73 -18.69 -10.00
N ALA A 711 -25.02 -18.69 -10.32
CA ALA A 711 -26.06 -19.30 -9.48
C ALA A 711 -26.23 -20.78 -9.84
N TRP A 712 -25.25 -21.61 -9.50
CA TRP A 712 -25.28 -23.05 -9.73
C TRP A 712 -26.41 -23.74 -8.93
N LYS A 713 -27.11 -24.68 -9.58
CA LYS A 713 -28.29 -25.38 -9.02
C LYS A 713 -28.29 -26.90 -9.20
N HIS A 714 -27.51 -27.43 -10.14
CA HIS A 714 -27.54 -28.84 -10.52
C HIS A 714 -26.13 -29.45 -10.40
N PRO A 715 -25.80 -30.11 -9.26
CA PRO A 715 -24.44 -30.61 -9.00
C PRO A 715 -23.91 -31.55 -10.08
N ALA A 716 -24.75 -32.44 -10.60
CA ALA A 716 -24.39 -33.35 -11.67
C ALA A 716 -24.10 -32.62 -13.01
N LEU A 717 -24.86 -31.58 -13.33
CA LEU A 717 -24.64 -30.76 -14.54
C LEU A 717 -23.31 -30.02 -14.47
N GLU A 718 -23.02 -29.38 -13.34
CA GLU A 718 -21.79 -28.59 -13.17
C GLU A 718 -20.55 -29.49 -13.09
N LEU A 719 -20.63 -30.66 -12.44
CA LEU A 719 -19.59 -31.69 -12.52
C LEU A 719 -19.30 -32.06 -13.99
N VAL A 720 -20.33 -32.38 -14.77
CA VAL A 720 -20.17 -32.76 -16.19
C VAL A 720 -19.57 -31.62 -17.00
N LYS A 721 -19.98 -30.37 -16.78
CA LYS A 721 -19.42 -29.18 -17.44
C LYS A 721 -17.93 -29.01 -17.12
N CYS A 722 -17.55 -29.07 -15.85
CA CYS A 722 -16.16 -28.96 -15.40
C CYS A 722 -15.28 -30.09 -15.98
N VAL A 723 -15.69 -31.36 -15.84
CA VAL A 723 -14.90 -32.51 -16.33
C VAL A 723 -14.76 -32.48 -17.85
N CYS A 724 -15.85 -32.23 -18.59
CA CYS A 724 -15.79 -32.17 -20.05
C CYS A 724 -14.95 -30.98 -20.54
N HIS A 725 -14.97 -29.84 -19.85
CA HIS A 725 -14.14 -28.69 -20.21
C HIS A 725 -12.64 -29.01 -20.03
N VAL A 726 -12.25 -29.59 -18.88
CA VAL A 726 -10.85 -29.97 -18.60
C VAL A 726 -10.35 -31.06 -19.56
N TRP A 727 -11.15 -32.07 -19.88
CA TRP A 727 -10.75 -33.06 -20.89
C TRP A 727 -10.69 -32.48 -22.32
N SER A 728 -11.44 -31.42 -22.62
CA SER A 728 -11.40 -30.73 -23.91
C SER A 728 -10.16 -29.84 -24.12
N LEU A 729 -9.33 -29.64 -23.08
CA LEU A 729 -7.98 -29.05 -23.22
C LEU A 729 -7.08 -29.94 -24.10
N ASP A 730 -7.32 -31.25 -24.08
CA ASP A 730 -6.74 -32.17 -25.04
C ASP A 730 -7.58 -32.20 -26.33
N THR A 731 -7.10 -31.49 -27.33
CA THR A 731 -7.74 -31.42 -28.66
C THR A 731 -7.92 -32.78 -29.33
N SER A 732 -7.17 -33.81 -28.92
CA SER A 732 -7.24 -35.15 -29.49
C SER A 732 -8.52 -35.91 -29.11
N VAL A 733 -9.18 -35.55 -28.00
CA VAL A 733 -10.40 -36.21 -27.50
C VAL A 733 -11.67 -35.37 -27.55
N GLN A 734 -11.62 -34.11 -28.01
CA GLN A 734 -12.77 -33.20 -28.03
C GLN A 734 -14.04 -33.82 -28.65
N GLY A 735 -13.92 -34.58 -29.74
CA GLY A 735 -15.07 -35.23 -30.39
C GLY A 735 -15.75 -36.30 -29.50
N GLN A 736 -14.95 -37.11 -28.81
CA GLN A 736 -15.42 -38.13 -27.87
C GLN A 736 -16.02 -37.48 -26.61
N VAL A 737 -15.40 -36.42 -26.11
CA VAL A 737 -15.89 -35.64 -24.96
C VAL A 737 -17.22 -34.94 -25.28
N GLN A 738 -17.40 -34.40 -26.49
CA GLN A 738 -18.70 -33.85 -26.92
C GLN A 738 -19.79 -34.94 -27.02
N GLN A 739 -19.48 -36.11 -27.58
CA GLN A 739 -20.43 -37.23 -27.64
C GLN A 739 -20.85 -37.68 -26.23
N LEU A 740 -19.90 -37.78 -25.30
CA LEU A 740 -20.14 -38.06 -23.89
C LEU A 740 -21.01 -36.99 -23.23
N LYS A 741 -20.64 -35.70 -23.37
CA LYS A 741 -21.40 -34.56 -22.84
C LYS A 741 -22.86 -34.63 -23.30
N ARG A 742 -23.10 -34.82 -24.60
CA ARG A 742 -24.45 -34.94 -25.17
C ARG A 742 -25.23 -36.14 -24.61
N ALA A 743 -24.58 -37.28 -24.38
CA ALA A 743 -25.21 -38.43 -23.75
C ALA A 743 -25.63 -38.13 -22.29
N LEU A 744 -24.76 -37.49 -21.51
CA LEU A 744 -25.03 -37.14 -20.11
C LEU A 744 -26.10 -36.05 -19.96
N LEU A 745 -26.07 -35.00 -20.80
CA LEU A 745 -27.10 -33.97 -20.84
C LEU A 745 -28.48 -34.56 -21.15
N LYS A 746 -28.56 -35.51 -22.10
CA LYS A 746 -29.80 -36.22 -22.41
C LYS A 746 -30.35 -37.01 -21.22
N THR A 747 -29.48 -37.62 -20.40
CA THR A 747 -29.90 -38.31 -19.16
C THR A 747 -30.48 -37.35 -18.12
N MET A 748 -30.01 -36.09 -18.09
CA MET A 748 -30.52 -35.03 -17.22
C MET A 748 -31.71 -34.26 -17.82
N GLY A 749 -32.13 -34.55 -19.05
CA GLY A 749 -33.22 -33.84 -19.75
C GLY A 749 -32.84 -32.45 -20.28
N ILE A 750 -31.56 -32.11 -20.34
CA ILE A 750 -31.05 -30.78 -20.70
C ILE A 750 -30.62 -30.74 -22.18
N SER A 751 -30.88 -29.62 -22.85
CA SER A 751 -30.48 -29.41 -24.26
C SER A 751 -28.99 -29.05 -24.37
N GLU A 752 -28.31 -29.59 -25.38
CA GLU A 752 -26.91 -29.24 -25.68
C GLU A 752 -26.72 -27.77 -26.08
N TYR A 753 -27.78 -27.13 -26.61
CA TYR A 753 -27.80 -25.74 -27.06
C TYR A 753 -28.41 -24.76 -26.02
N SER A 754 -28.58 -25.20 -24.77
CA SER A 754 -29.07 -24.32 -23.70
C SER A 754 -27.89 -23.60 -23.03
N ASP A 755 -28.09 -22.35 -22.61
CA ASP A 755 -27.06 -21.54 -21.93
C ASP A 755 -26.54 -22.23 -20.66
N GLU A 756 -27.41 -22.95 -19.94
CA GLU A 756 -27.06 -23.74 -18.75
C GLU A 756 -26.08 -24.89 -19.05
N ALA A 757 -26.02 -25.40 -20.28
CA ALA A 757 -25.08 -26.44 -20.70
C ALA A 757 -23.70 -25.89 -21.09
N ALA A 758 -23.54 -24.57 -21.28
CA ALA A 758 -22.26 -23.94 -21.57
C ALA A 758 -21.38 -23.86 -20.31
N PHE A 759 -20.10 -24.26 -20.42
CA PHE A 759 -19.17 -24.08 -19.31
C PHE A 759 -18.77 -22.60 -19.21
N VAL A 760 -18.95 -22.03 -18.03
CA VAL A 760 -18.44 -20.71 -17.64
C VAL A 760 -17.64 -20.93 -16.35
N ASN A 761 -16.44 -20.37 -16.26
CA ASN A 761 -15.60 -20.52 -15.07
C ASN A 761 -16.34 -19.91 -13.86
N PRO A 762 -16.62 -20.66 -12.77
CA PRO A 762 -17.37 -20.15 -11.62
C PRO A 762 -16.65 -19.03 -10.85
N SER A 763 -15.32 -19.03 -10.94
CA SER A 763 -14.43 -18.15 -10.19
C SER A 763 -14.10 -16.89 -10.96
N LYS A 764 -14.54 -15.72 -10.47
CA LYS A 764 -13.88 -14.46 -10.85
C LYS A 764 -12.45 -14.42 -10.29
N SER A 765 -11.64 -13.54 -10.87
CA SER A 765 -10.28 -13.24 -10.41
C SER A 765 -10.25 -11.78 -9.94
N PHE A 766 -9.57 -11.50 -8.83
CA PHE A 766 -9.28 -10.14 -8.39
C PHE A 766 -7.84 -10.09 -7.87
N VAL A 767 -6.94 -9.61 -8.71
CA VAL A 767 -5.50 -9.68 -8.48
C VAL A 767 -4.99 -8.39 -7.84
N LEU A 768 -4.44 -8.50 -6.63
CA LEU A 768 -3.59 -7.47 -6.04
C LEU A 768 -2.15 -7.65 -6.56
N ASN A 769 -1.78 -6.79 -7.50
CA ASN A 769 -0.45 -6.80 -8.10
C ASN A 769 0.63 -6.32 -7.12
N ASP A 770 1.89 -6.66 -7.37
CA ASP A 770 3.08 -6.10 -6.70
C ASP A 770 3.01 -6.17 -5.16
N ILE A 771 2.60 -7.30 -4.56
CA ILE A 771 2.68 -7.53 -3.12
C ILE A 771 4.10 -8.00 -2.78
N ILE A 772 4.79 -7.19 -1.98
CA ILE A 772 6.21 -7.39 -1.64
C ILE A 772 6.32 -7.79 -0.18
N CYS A 773 6.99 -8.92 0.08
CA CYS A 773 7.32 -9.32 1.44
C CYS A 773 8.37 -8.36 2.05
N THR A 774 8.07 -7.78 3.19
CA THR A 774 8.96 -6.88 3.94
C THR A 774 10.26 -7.56 4.40
N ASN A 775 10.24 -8.88 4.61
CA ASN A 775 11.37 -9.68 5.09
C ASN A 775 12.24 -10.25 3.96
N CYS A 776 11.69 -11.06 3.05
CA CYS A 776 12.47 -11.70 1.98
C CYS A 776 12.44 -10.97 0.62
N ASN A 777 11.77 -9.82 0.54
CA ASN A 777 11.65 -8.99 -0.66
C ASN A 777 11.02 -9.67 -1.89
N SER A 778 10.49 -10.89 -1.75
CA SER A 778 9.74 -11.56 -2.80
C SER A 778 8.53 -10.72 -3.21
N CYS A 779 8.46 -10.38 -4.50
CA CYS A 779 7.36 -9.64 -5.12
C CYS A 779 6.50 -10.61 -5.92
N ARG A 780 5.20 -10.64 -5.65
CA ARG A 780 4.23 -11.47 -6.37
C ARG A 780 2.88 -10.77 -6.45
N ASP A 781 2.06 -11.24 -7.38
CA ASP A 781 0.65 -10.89 -7.43
C ASP A 781 -0.17 -11.92 -6.61
N VAL A 782 -1.28 -11.49 -6.00
CA VAL A 782 -2.14 -12.31 -5.11
C VAL A 782 -3.59 -12.23 -5.59
N ASP A 783 -4.24 -13.37 -5.88
CA ASP A 783 -5.63 -13.38 -6.35
C ASP A 783 -6.59 -13.66 -5.19
N LEU A 784 -7.27 -12.60 -4.72
CA LEU A 784 -8.18 -12.65 -3.58
C LEU A 784 -9.39 -13.59 -3.77
N CYS A 785 -9.65 -14.05 -4.99
CA CYS A 785 -10.76 -14.95 -5.33
C CYS A 785 -10.31 -16.38 -5.67
N ARG A 786 -9.00 -16.69 -5.60
CA ARG A 786 -8.46 -17.98 -6.04
C ARG A 786 -7.35 -18.56 -5.15
N GLU A 787 -6.65 -17.70 -4.41
CA GLU A 787 -5.55 -18.08 -3.53
C GLU A 787 -5.97 -19.19 -2.53
N PRO A 788 -5.26 -20.34 -2.47
CA PRO A 788 -5.43 -21.34 -1.41
C PRO A 788 -5.29 -20.72 -0.01
N GLY A 789 -6.13 -21.15 0.94
CA GLY A 789 -6.14 -20.62 2.31
C GLY A 789 -6.88 -19.29 2.51
N LEU A 790 -6.88 -18.36 1.54
CA LEU A 790 -7.76 -17.15 1.62
C LEU A 790 -9.24 -17.49 1.37
N MET A 791 -9.49 -18.60 0.69
CA MET A 791 -10.80 -19.11 0.31
C MET A 791 -11.46 -20.00 1.38
N GLU A 792 -10.73 -20.36 2.45
CA GLU A 792 -11.12 -21.39 3.41
C GLU A 792 -11.48 -20.75 4.77
N ASN A 793 -12.51 -21.26 5.44
CA ASN A 793 -12.81 -20.85 6.81
C ASN A 793 -11.64 -21.23 7.74
N ASN A 794 -11.27 -20.34 8.66
CA ASN A 794 -10.11 -20.47 9.56
C ASN A 794 -10.03 -21.79 10.37
N SER A 795 -11.09 -22.59 10.41
CA SER A 795 -11.14 -23.91 11.06
C SER A 795 -10.44 -25.03 10.29
N ASN A 796 -10.17 -24.87 8.99
CA ASN A 796 -9.73 -25.96 8.10
C ASN A 796 -8.28 -25.79 7.58
N LEU A 797 -7.57 -24.75 8.03
CA LEU A 797 -6.21 -24.43 7.56
C LEU A 797 -5.21 -25.51 8.02
N PRO A 798 -4.27 -25.93 7.16
CA PRO A 798 -3.24 -26.90 7.52
C PRO A 798 -2.34 -26.38 8.66
N GLU A 799 -1.89 -27.29 9.51
CA GLU A 799 -0.92 -26.98 10.56
C GLU A 799 0.48 -26.76 9.95
N ASN A 800 1.16 -25.70 10.40
CA ASN A 800 2.58 -25.49 10.17
C ASN A 800 3.39 -26.63 10.82
N GLN A 801 4.69 -26.76 10.46
CA GLN A 801 5.59 -27.76 11.05
C GLN A 801 5.68 -27.69 12.59
N ASP A 802 5.38 -26.53 13.18
CA ASP A 802 5.34 -26.27 14.63
C ASP A 802 3.94 -26.51 15.28
N GLY A 803 2.98 -27.09 14.57
CA GLY A 803 1.63 -27.38 15.11
C GLY A 803 0.74 -26.14 15.32
N THR A 804 1.05 -25.03 14.65
CA THR A 804 0.22 -23.80 14.65
C THR A 804 -0.59 -23.69 13.35
N PRO A 805 -1.84 -23.21 13.37
CA PRO A 805 -2.62 -23.06 12.14
C PRO A 805 -1.96 -22.06 11.18
N SER A 806 -1.74 -22.46 9.93
CA SER A 806 -1.18 -21.64 8.86
C SER A 806 -2.01 -20.37 8.67
N ASN A 807 -1.42 -19.19 8.89
CA ASN A 807 -2.09 -17.92 8.57
C ASN A 807 -2.02 -17.70 7.05
N PRO A 808 -3.16 -17.57 6.34
CA PRO A 808 -3.13 -17.45 4.87
C PRO A 808 -2.50 -16.13 4.39
N TRP A 809 -2.38 -15.12 5.25
CA TRP A 809 -1.72 -13.85 4.95
C TRP A 809 -0.22 -13.86 5.27
N GLN A 810 0.48 -14.90 4.81
CA GLN A 810 1.92 -15.05 4.98
C GLN A 810 2.66 -15.20 3.64
N CYS A 811 3.93 -14.80 3.61
CA CYS A 811 4.77 -14.93 2.42
C CYS A 811 5.10 -16.41 2.14
N PRO A 812 4.78 -16.96 0.95
CA PRO A 812 5.00 -18.38 0.67
C PRO A 812 6.48 -18.81 0.67
N ARG A 813 7.42 -17.85 0.55
CA ARG A 813 8.87 -18.12 0.54
C ARG A 813 9.51 -18.16 1.94
N CYS A 814 8.96 -17.41 2.91
CA CYS A 814 9.61 -17.23 4.23
C CYS A 814 8.65 -17.19 5.43
N TYR A 815 7.35 -17.43 5.20
CA TYR A 815 6.28 -17.46 6.20
C TYR A 815 6.13 -16.18 7.06
N HIS A 816 6.79 -15.08 6.67
CA HIS A 816 6.58 -13.77 7.30
C HIS A 816 5.19 -13.23 6.96
N LEU A 817 4.46 -12.77 7.98
CA LEU A 817 3.12 -12.20 7.83
C LEU A 817 3.16 -10.89 7.03
N TYR A 818 2.15 -10.68 6.18
CA TYR A 818 1.97 -9.40 5.51
C TYR A 818 1.31 -8.38 6.47
N ASP A 819 1.61 -7.09 6.26
CA ASP A 819 0.91 -6.00 6.96
C ASP A 819 -0.52 -5.85 6.41
N MET A 820 -1.48 -6.40 7.13
CA MET A 820 -2.89 -6.35 6.77
C MET A 820 -3.45 -4.93 6.67
N ALA A 821 -3.00 -4.00 7.53
CA ALA A 821 -3.49 -2.63 7.48
C ALA A 821 -2.98 -1.90 6.23
N ALA A 822 -1.74 -2.19 5.81
CA ALA A 822 -1.21 -1.69 4.55
C ALA A 822 -1.94 -2.28 3.32
N LEU A 823 -2.29 -3.58 3.35
CA LEU A 823 -3.06 -4.24 2.29
C LEU A 823 -4.50 -3.73 2.20
N GLU A 824 -5.17 -3.52 3.34
CA GLU A 824 -6.52 -2.92 3.42
C GLU A 824 -6.54 -1.49 2.86
N MET A 825 -5.60 -0.64 3.27
CA MET A 825 -5.48 0.71 2.72
C MET A 825 -5.22 0.70 1.22
N ARG A 826 -4.35 -0.20 0.74
CA ARG A 826 -4.07 -0.38 -0.69
C ARG A 826 -5.32 -0.83 -1.46
N LEU A 827 -6.15 -1.69 -0.89
CA LEU A 827 -7.43 -2.10 -1.47
C LEU A 827 -8.40 -0.91 -1.60
N VAL A 828 -8.51 -0.08 -0.56
CA VAL A 828 -9.33 1.14 -0.58
C VAL A 828 -8.84 2.12 -1.65
N ASP A 829 -7.53 2.36 -1.72
CA ASP A 829 -6.92 3.23 -2.73
C ASP A 829 -7.12 2.69 -4.15
N LEU A 830 -7.03 1.37 -4.35
CA LEU A 830 -7.27 0.71 -5.63
C LEU A 830 -8.75 0.83 -6.05
N VAL A 831 -9.69 0.55 -5.15
CA VAL A 831 -11.13 0.75 -5.39
C VAL A 831 -11.44 2.21 -5.75
N GLN A 832 -10.83 3.16 -5.06
CA GLN A 832 -11.06 4.58 -5.33
C GLN A 832 -10.43 5.02 -6.66
N SER A 833 -9.19 4.62 -6.96
CA SER A 833 -8.40 5.11 -8.10
C SER A 833 -8.63 4.36 -9.42
N GLN A 834 -8.86 3.04 -9.39
CA GLN A 834 -8.99 2.22 -10.61
C GLN A 834 -10.45 1.91 -10.99
N TYR A 835 -11.37 1.91 -10.02
CA TYR A 835 -12.78 1.60 -10.28
C TYR A 835 -13.70 2.82 -10.10
N SER A 836 -13.69 3.45 -8.92
CA SER A 836 -14.62 4.55 -8.58
C SER A 836 -14.39 5.80 -9.41
N LEU A 837 -13.16 6.33 -9.43
CA LEU A 837 -12.81 7.53 -10.20
C LEU A 837 -12.99 7.33 -11.72
N PRO A 838 -12.42 6.28 -12.36
CA PRO A 838 -12.63 6.04 -13.78
C PRO A 838 -14.11 5.85 -14.13
N TYR A 839 -14.90 5.13 -13.32
CA TYR A 839 -16.34 4.98 -13.56
C TYR A 839 -17.10 6.31 -13.54
N GLN A 840 -16.77 7.21 -12.60
CA GLN A 840 -17.34 8.56 -12.52
C GLN A 840 -16.89 9.48 -13.68
N GLN A 841 -15.70 9.24 -14.21
CA GLN A 841 -15.08 10.02 -15.29
C GLN A 841 -15.25 9.37 -16.68
N THR A 842 -15.95 8.24 -16.78
CA THR A 842 -16.04 7.49 -18.04
C THR A 842 -16.86 8.27 -19.07
N ASP A 843 -16.28 8.46 -20.25
CA ASP A 843 -16.98 9.06 -21.37
C ASP A 843 -18.25 8.28 -21.72
N VAL A 844 -19.32 9.05 -21.90
CA VAL A 844 -20.58 8.51 -22.42
C VAL A 844 -20.41 8.34 -23.93
N VAL A 845 -20.73 7.16 -24.45
CA VAL A 845 -20.63 6.84 -25.88
C VAL A 845 -22.01 6.71 -26.50
N CYS A 846 -22.14 7.18 -27.74
CA CYS A 846 -23.36 7.00 -28.48
C CYS A 846 -23.54 5.54 -28.92
N VAL A 847 -24.67 4.92 -28.59
CA VAL A 847 -25.01 3.56 -29.05
C VAL A 847 -24.93 3.44 -30.58
N LYS A 848 -25.40 4.48 -31.29
CA LYS A 848 -25.57 4.48 -32.75
C LYS A 848 -24.27 4.71 -33.54
N CYS A 849 -23.51 5.78 -33.24
CA CYS A 849 -22.27 6.09 -33.96
C CYS A 849 -21.00 5.58 -33.25
N ARG A 850 -21.10 5.07 -32.01
CA ARG A 850 -19.99 4.59 -31.17
C ARG A 850 -18.90 5.62 -30.86
N LEU A 851 -19.17 6.90 -31.12
CA LEU A 851 -18.29 8.01 -30.76
C LEU A 851 -18.58 8.48 -29.31
N PRO A 852 -17.56 8.91 -28.55
CA PRO A 852 -17.74 9.61 -27.27
C PRO A 852 -18.43 10.96 -27.46
N THR A 853 -19.03 11.51 -26.40
CA THR A 853 -19.67 12.84 -26.49
C THR A 853 -18.62 13.96 -26.56
N GLU A 854 -18.80 14.89 -27.49
CA GLU A 854 -18.04 16.14 -27.53
C GLU A 854 -18.54 17.20 -26.52
N GLY A 855 -19.52 16.89 -25.65
CA GLY A 855 -20.12 17.92 -24.80
C GLY A 855 -20.99 17.40 -23.65
N HIS A 856 -20.57 17.74 -22.43
CA HIS A 856 -21.11 17.25 -21.15
C HIS A 856 -22.58 17.60 -20.84
N LEU A 857 -23.24 18.42 -21.65
CA LEU A 857 -24.63 18.87 -21.44
C LEU A 857 -25.64 18.26 -22.44
N ARG A 858 -25.19 17.45 -23.40
CA ARG A 858 -26.06 16.86 -24.43
C ARG A 858 -26.67 15.55 -23.94
N GLN A 859 -27.99 15.44 -23.94
CA GLN A 859 -28.71 14.18 -23.62
C GLN A 859 -28.71 13.17 -24.77
N LEU A 860 -28.46 13.62 -26.01
CA LEU A 860 -28.41 12.80 -27.21
C LEU A 860 -27.17 13.16 -28.05
N CYS A 861 -26.65 12.19 -28.78
CA CYS A 861 -25.58 12.43 -29.76
C CYS A 861 -26.09 13.28 -30.93
N VAL A 862 -25.16 13.92 -31.66
CA VAL A 862 -25.43 14.65 -32.92
C VAL A 862 -26.11 13.77 -33.97
N CYS A 863 -25.88 12.45 -33.95
CA CYS A 863 -26.57 11.47 -34.84
C CYS A 863 -27.96 11.01 -34.34
N SER A 864 -28.50 11.69 -33.33
CA SER A 864 -29.73 11.37 -32.58
C SER A 864 -29.72 10.03 -31.84
N GLY A 865 -28.55 9.41 -31.65
CA GLY A 865 -28.43 8.18 -30.88
C GLY A 865 -28.32 8.44 -29.37
N THR A 866 -28.94 7.55 -28.59
CA THR A 866 -28.85 7.53 -27.12
C THR A 866 -27.39 7.41 -26.67
N LEU A 867 -27.05 8.12 -25.59
CA LEU A 867 -25.75 8.10 -24.96
C LEU A 867 -25.78 7.12 -23.77
N VAL A 868 -24.85 6.17 -23.73
CA VAL A 868 -24.71 5.19 -22.63
C VAL A 868 -23.27 5.20 -22.10
N ASN A 869 -23.09 4.93 -20.81
CA ASN A 869 -21.75 4.78 -20.24
C ASN A 869 -21.04 3.60 -20.94
N SER A 870 -19.78 3.76 -21.33
CA SER A 870 -19.06 2.81 -22.20
C SER A 870 -18.99 1.38 -21.63
N HIS A 871 -19.03 1.25 -20.31
CA HIS A 871 -19.03 -0.04 -19.60
C HIS A 871 -20.40 -0.74 -19.58
N CYS A 872 -21.51 -0.04 -19.84
CA CYS A 872 -22.86 -0.62 -19.80
C CYS A 872 -23.24 -1.44 -21.04
N THR A 873 -22.43 -1.46 -22.11
CA THR A 873 -22.74 -2.19 -23.35
C THR A 873 -22.66 -3.73 -23.23
N LYS A 874 -22.23 -4.26 -22.07
CA LYS A 874 -22.07 -5.71 -21.82
C LYS A 874 -23.05 -6.35 -20.82
N MET A 875 -24.00 -5.62 -20.23
CA MET A 875 -24.90 -6.15 -19.19
C MET A 875 -26.40 -5.83 -19.38
N LEU A 876 -26.96 -6.23 -20.52
CA LEU A 876 -28.40 -6.42 -20.66
C LEU A 876 -28.69 -7.75 -21.38
N PRO A 877 -29.12 -8.80 -20.66
CA PRO A 877 -29.78 -9.95 -21.27
C PRO A 877 -31.08 -9.48 -21.98
N PRO A 878 -31.57 -10.23 -22.99
CA PRO A 878 -32.83 -9.89 -23.66
C PRO A 878 -34.04 -10.18 -22.74
N HIS A 879 -34.31 -9.28 -21.81
CA HIS A 879 -35.52 -9.35 -20.99
C HIS A 879 -36.78 -9.20 -21.86
N SER A 880 -37.79 -10.02 -21.59
CA SER A 880 -39.07 -10.02 -22.27
C SER A 880 -39.81 -8.70 -22.02
N SER A 881 -39.74 -7.81 -23.01
CA SER A 881 -40.42 -6.50 -22.98
C SER A 881 -41.94 -6.65 -23.02
N LEU A 882 -42.67 -5.68 -22.48
CA LEU A 882 -44.11 -5.53 -22.76
C LEU A 882 -44.38 -4.89 -24.14
N VAL A 883 -43.39 -4.22 -24.74
CA VAL A 883 -43.50 -3.67 -26.10
C VAL A 883 -43.45 -4.79 -27.12
N LYS A 884 -44.36 -4.76 -28.11
CA LYS A 884 -44.47 -5.76 -29.17
C LYS A 884 -43.42 -5.51 -30.27
N TYR A 885 -42.52 -6.48 -30.46
CA TYR A 885 -41.53 -6.49 -31.53
C TYR A 885 -41.86 -7.57 -32.58
N ASP A 886 -41.41 -7.37 -33.81
CA ASP A 886 -41.46 -8.40 -34.85
C ASP A 886 -40.29 -9.38 -34.73
N SER A 887 -40.22 -10.39 -35.60
CA SER A 887 -39.11 -11.36 -35.59
C SER A 887 -37.76 -10.71 -35.93
N PRO A 888 -36.64 -11.11 -35.29
CA PRO A 888 -35.34 -10.52 -35.55
C PRO A 888 -34.80 -10.89 -36.94
N ILE A 889 -34.06 -9.96 -37.53
CA ILE A 889 -33.51 -10.01 -38.89
C ILE A 889 -31.98 -10.03 -38.81
N LEU A 890 -31.35 -10.98 -39.50
CA LEU A 890 -29.90 -11.13 -39.59
C LEU A 890 -29.31 -10.24 -40.70
N ILE A 891 -28.28 -9.45 -40.39
CA ILE A 891 -27.72 -8.45 -41.32
C ILE A 891 -26.40 -8.89 -42.00
N SER A 892 -25.59 -9.79 -41.44
CA SER A 892 -24.36 -10.26 -42.11
C SER A 892 -23.78 -11.58 -41.58
N THR A 893 -23.17 -12.37 -42.48
CA THR A 893 -22.31 -13.53 -42.17
C THR A 893 -20.95 -13.42 -42.86
N THR A 894 -19.89 -13.94 -42.23
CA THR A 894 -18.51 -13.90 -42.76
C THR A 894 -17.96 -15.31 -43.02
N LYS A 895 -17.75 -15.70 -44.30
CA LYS A 895 -16.71 -16.67 -44.75
C LYS A 895 -16.60 -16.85 -46.28
N ASP A 896 -15.51 -17.49 -46.67
CA ASP A 896 -14.80 -17.37 -47.97
C ASP A 896 -15.34 -18.16 -49.20
N LYS A 897 -14.79 -17.82 -50.38
CA LYS A 897 -15.13 -18.36 -51.72
C LYS A 897 -14.15 -19.42 -52.25
N LYS A 898 -14.69 -20.45 -52.94
CA LYS A 898 -14.21 -21.10 -54.20
C LYS A 898 -15.26 -22.19 -54.60
N ALA A 899 -16.01 -22.10 -55.72
CA ALA A 899 -15.66 -22.39 -57.13
C ALA A 899 -15.17 -23.85 -57.35
N ASN A 900 -15.68 -24.72 -58.24
CA ASN A 900 -16.47 -24.65 -59.51
C ASN A 900 -17.50 -25.82 -59.60
N GLY A 901 -18.46 -25.94 -60.54
CA GLY A 901 -18.89 -25.08 -61.67
C GLY A 901 -19.05 -25.83 -63.02
N LYS A 902 -20.26 -25.89 -63.61
CA LYS A 902 -20.62 -26.14 -65.04
C LYS A 902 -22.16 -26.28 -65.20
N LYS A 903 -22.83 -25.92 -66.31
CA LYS A 903 -22.68 -24.82 -67.29
C LYS A 903 -23.98 -24.72 -68.13
N SER A 904 -24.36 -23.52 -68.59
CA SER A 904 -25.60 -23.25 -69.33
C SER A 904 -25.37 -22.83 -70.80
N LYS A 905 -26.47 -22.65 -71.54
CA LYS A 905 -26.63 -22.04 -72.88
C LYS A 905 -28.09 -21.53 -72.98
N LYS A 906 -28.45 -20.47 -73.72
CA LYS A 906 -27.67 -19.47 -74.47
C LYS A 906 -28.55 -18.24 -74.81
N ASP A 907 -27.87 -17.18 -75.25
CA ASP A 907 -28.30 -16.06 -76.13
C ASP A 907 -29.19 -14.95 -75.53
N ASN A 908 -29.11 -13.67 -75.98
CA ASN A 908 -28.01 -12.81 -76.53
C ASN A 908 -28.56 -11.35 -76.68
N ASP A 909 -27.84 -10.25 -76.96
CA ASP A 909 -26.40 -9.94 -77.19
C ASP A 909 -26.15 -8.43 -76.90
N LYS A 910 -24.93 -8.04 -76.46
CA LYS A 910 -24.19 -6.75 -76.68
C LYS A 910 -24.82 -5.35 -76.39
N ALA A 911 -24.07 -4.33 -75.93
CA ALA A 911 -22.69 -4.27 -75.39
C ALA A 911 -22.35 -2.90 -74.74
N THR A 912 -21.21 -2.88 -74.03
CA THR A 912 -20.34 -1.75 -73.56
C THR A 912 -20.61 -1.19 -72.16
N GLY A 913 -19.55 -0.86 -71.40
CA GLY A 913 -19.68 0.31 -70.50
C GLY A 913 -18.92 0.44 -69.18
N ASN A 914 -18.39 -0.61 -68.55
CA ASN A 914 -17.44 -0.53 -67.41
C ASN A 914 -17.93 -0.05 -66.00
N ASN A 915 -17.36 -0.69 -64.96
CA ASN A 915 -17.24 -0.29 -63.54
C ASN A 915 -18.46 0.10 -62.67
N GLY A 916 -18.65 -0.62 -61.56
CA GLY A 916 -19.48 -0.18 -60.41
C GLY A 916 -20.16 -1.35 -59.69
N ILE A 917 -19.75 -1.65 -58.45
CA ILE A 917 -20.24 -2.77 -57.63
C ILE A 917 -21.73 -2.54 -57.22
N PRO A 918 -22.66 -3.45 -57.53
CA PRO A 918 -24.03 -3.48 -56.99
C PRO A 918 -24.12 -4.41 -55.76
N SER A 919 -25.13 -4.39 -54.88
CA SER A 919 -26.43 -3.67 -54.88
C SER A 919 -26.93 -3.41 -53.44
N ILE A 920 -27.84 -2.46 -53.29
CA ILE A 920 -28.85 -2.45 -52.22
C ILE A 920 -30.21 -2.74 -52.88
N ALA A 921 -30.97 -3.69 -52.34
CA ALA A 921 -32.38 -3.88 -52.70
C ALA A 921 -33.24 -3.18 -51.64
N ALA A 922 -33.86 -2.06 -52.02
CA ALA A 922 -34.72 -1.29 -51.13
C ALA A 922 -36.10 -1.95 -50.99
N ALA A 923 -36.49 -2.25 -49.75
CA ALA A 923 -37.90 -2.33 -49.38
C ALA A 923 -38.38 -0.91 -49.06
N SER A 924 -39.54 -0.51 -49.60
CA SER A 924 -40.13 0.79 -49.31
C SER A 924 -40.77 0.79 -47.92
N THR A 925 -40.10 1.38 -46.92
CA THR A 925 -40.71 1.61 -45.60
C THR A 925 -41.86 2.61 -45.71
N THR A 926 -42.88 2.43 -44.87
CA THR A 926 -44.00 3.38 -44.78
C THR A 926 -43.65 4.55 -43.85
N GLN A 927 -44.21 5.73 -44.11
CA GLN A 927 -43.98 6.93 -43.28
C GLN A 927 -44.29 6.69 -41.78
N THR A 928 -45.24 5.81 -41.47
CA THR A 928 -45.60 5.42 -40.10
C THR A 928 -44.53 4.55 -39.44
N GLU A 929 -43.87 3.66 -40.18
CA GLU A 929 -42.79 2.81 -39.68
C GLU A 929 -41.51 3.61 -39.41
N ASP A 930 -41.18 4.57 -40.26
CA ASP A 930 -40.06 5.50 -40.01
C ASP A 930 -40.30 6.33 -38.74
N ILE A 931 -41.55 6.79 -38.52
CA ILE A 931 -41.93 7.50 -37.28
C ILE A 931 -41.87 6.56 -36.07
N LEU A 932 -42.42 5.34 -36.15
CA LEU A 932 -42.36 4.35 -35.08
C LEU A 932 -40.91 4.05 -34.65
N ASN A 933 -40.03 3.78 -35.61
CA ASN A 933 -38.61 3.50 -35.37
C ASN A 933 -37.85 4.74 -34.85
N SER A 934 -38.37 5.96 -35.04
CA SER A 934 -37.83 7.18 -34.42
C SER A 934 -38.27 7.37 -32.96
N ILE A 935 -39.45 6.87 -32.58
CA ILE A 935 -40.02 6.98 -31.23
C ILE A 935 -39.55 5.83 -30.32
N LEU A 936 -39.42 4.63 -30.89
CA LEU A 936 -38.95 3.41 -30.24
C LEU A 936 -37.90 2.76 -31.18
N PRO A 937 -36.59 2.95 -30.94
CA PRO A 937 -35.57 2.42 -31.83
C PRO A 937 -35.55 0.87 -31.82
N PRO A 938 -35.17 0.24 -32.95
CA PRO A 938 -35.02 -1.21 -33.01
C PRO A 938 -33.95 -1.71 -32.03
N LYS A 939 -34.12 -2.93 -31.55
CA LYS A 939 -33.11 -3.61 -30.73
C LYS A 939 -32.06 -4.22 -31.65
N GLU A 940 -30.79 -3.99 -31.34
CA GLU A 940 -29.66 -4.61 -32.04
C GLU A 940 -28.85 -5.44 -31.06
N TRP A 941 -28.49 -6.67 -31.41
CA TRP A 941 -27.55 -7.48 -30.64
C TRP A 941 -26.65 -8.32 -31.55
N THR A 942 -25.50 -8.72 -31.01
CA THR A 942 -24.56 -9.60 -31.71
C THR A 942 -24.51 -10.94 -31.00
N GLU A 943 -24.86 -12.00 -31.72
CA GLU A 943 -24.89 -13.39 -31.24
C GLU A 943 -24.03 -14.21 -32.20
N ASP A 944 -23.06 -14.98 -31.68
CA ASP A 944 -22.11 -15.76 -32.49
C ASP A 944 -21.39 -15.00 -33.64
N GLY A 945 -21.10 -13.71 -33.41
CA GLY A 945 -20.45 -12.84 -34.41
C GLY A 945 -21.39 -12.40 -35.55
N GLN A 946 -22.69 -12.69 -35.43
CA GLN A 946 -23.74 -12.30 -36.36
C GLN A 946 -24.57 -11.15 -35.77
N LEU A 947 -24.82 -10.11 -36.57
CA LEU A 947 -25.60 -8.95 -36.15
C LEU A 947 -27.10 -9.18 -36.43
N TRP A 948 -27.88 -9.22 -35.35
CA TRP A 948 -29.34 -9.32 -35.37
C TRP A 948 -29.98 -7.98 -35.02
N VAL A 949 -31.03 -7.61 -35.76
CA VAL A 949 -31.82 -6.39 -35.53
C VAL A 949 -33.30 -6.73 -35.47
N GLN A 950 -33.99 -6.26 -34.44
CA GLN A 950 -35.39 -6.54 -34.18
C GLN A 950 -36.20 -5.23 -34.12
N TYR A 951 -37.07 -5.05 -35.10
CA TYR A 951 -37.91 -3.86 -35.23
C TYR A 951 -39.17 -3.93 -34.35
N VAL A 952 -39.68 -2.76 -33.99
CA VAL A 952 -40.93 -2.61 -33.24
C VAL A 952 -42.10 -2.89 -34.18
N SER A 953 -43.07 -3.69 -33.75
CA SER A 953 -44.12 -4.18 -34.65
C SER A 953 -45.01 -3.04 -35.17
N SER A 954 -45.19 -2.96 -36.49
CA SER A 954 -46.14 -2.02 -37.13
C SER A 954 -47.60 -2.52 -37.10
N THR A 955 -47.85 -3.72 -36.54
CA THR A 955 -49.20 -4.31 -36.45
C THR A 955 -50.14 -3.51 -35.53
N PRO A 956 -51.32 -3.06 -36.01
CA PRO A 956 -52.33 -2.41 -35.16
C PRO A 956 -52.80 -3.35 -34.04
N ALA A 957 -53.01 -2.80 -32.83
CA ALA A 957 -53.52 -3.58 -31.71
C ALA A 957 -55.05 -3.70 -31.73
N THR A 958 -55.55 -4.91 -31.45
CA THR A 958 -56.97 -5.18 -31.22
C THR A 958 -57.35 -4.96 -29.76
N ARG A 959 -58.65 -4.95 -29.46
CA ARG A 959 -59.15 -4.90 -28.07
C ARG A 959 -58.62 -6.07 -27.21
N LEU A 960 -58.39 -7.24 -27.81
CA LEU A 960 -57.85 -8.40 -27.12
C LEU A 960 -56.37 -8.21 -26.77
N ASP A 961 -55.57 -7.61 -27.66
CA ASP A 961 -54.16 -7.30 -27.39
C ASP A 961 -53.98 -6.34 -26.21
N VAL A 962 -54.89 -5.37 -26.04
CA VAL A 962 -54.87 -4.44 -24.90
C VAL A 962 -55.21 -5.14 -23.58
N ILE A 963 -56.16 -6.09 -23.59
CA ILE A 963 -56.47 -6.92 -22.41
C ILE A 963 -55.27 -7.80 -22.05
N ASN A 964 -54.68 -8.48 -23.02
CA ASN A 964 -53.48 -9.30 -22.83
C ASN A 964 -52.29 -8.47 -22.28
N LEU A 965 -52.13 -7.23 -22.74
CA LEU A 965 -51.10 -6.31 -22.22
C LEU A 965 -51.32 -5.96 -20.74
N GLN A 966 -52.57 -5.71 -20.35
CA GLN A 966 -52.93 -5.45 -18.95
C GLN A 966 -52.64 -6.70 -18.09
N GLU A 967 -53.13 -7.87 -18.49
CA GLU A 967 -52.91 -9.13 -17.75
C GLU A 967 -51.42 -9.45 -17.62
N GLN A 968 -50.61 -9.21 -18.66
CA GLN A 968 -49.15 -9.38 -18.60
C GLN A 968 -48.45 -8.36 -17.70
N LEU A 969 -48.95 -7.11 -17.63
CA LEU A 969 -48.43 -6.11 -16.71
C LEU A 969 -48.72 -6.52 -15.26
N ASP A 970 -49.97 -6.88 -14.96
CA ASP A 970 -50.41 -7.29 -13.62
C ASP A 970 -49.66 -8.56 -13.15
N LEU A 971 -49.52 -9.55 -14.03
CA LEU A 971 -48.71 -10.76 -13.78
C LEU A 971 -47.24 -10.42 -13.48
N LYS A 972 -46.60 -9.53 -14.27
CA LYS A 972 -45.19 -9.14 -14.04
C LYS A 972 -45.00 -8.30 -12.77
N LEU A 973 -45.97 -7.45 -12.43
CA LEU A 973 -45.96 -6.70 -11.16
C LEU A 973 -46.02 -7.65 -9.96
N GLN A 974 -46.88 -8.68 -10.03
CA GLN A 974 -46.98 -9.71 -8.99
C GLN A 974 -45.72 -10.59 -8.92
N GLN A 975 -45.21 -11.07 -10.06
CA GLN A 975 -44.00 -11.91 -10.14
C GLN A 975 -42.74 -11.19 -9.62
N LYS A 976 -42.53 -9.92 -10.01
CA LYS A 976 -41.41 -9.10 -9.50
C LYS A 976 -41.70 -8.46 -8.13
N GLN A 977 -42.82 -8.79 -7.46
CA GLN A 977 -43.22 -8.28 -6.13
C GLN A 977 -43.16 -6.74 -6.01
N ALA A 978 -43.70 -6.05 -7.02
CA ALA A 978 -43.72 -4.60 -7.07
C ALA A 978 -44.58 -3.99 -5.93
N ARG A 979 -44.10 -2.91 -5.29
CA ARG A 979 -44.84 -2.25 -4.20
C ARG A 979 -46.01 -1.42 -4.76
N GLU A 980 -47.19 -1.60 -4.17
CA GLU A 980 -48.41 -0.85 -4.51
C GLU A 980 -48.37 0.62 -4.05
N THR A 981 -47.61 0.94 -3.01
CA THR A 981 -47.47 2.30 -2.46
C THR A 981 -46.01 2.71 -2.31
N GLY A 982 -45.75 4.02 -2.42
CA GLY A 982 -44.40 4.58 -2.44
C GLY A 982 -43.65 4.40 -3.78
N ILE A 983 -42.41 4.88 -3.82
CA ILE A 983 -41.52 4.76 -4.98
C ILE A 983 -41.05 3.31 -5.10
N CYS A 984 -41.15 2.73 -6.30
CA CYS A 984 -40.76 1.35 -6.56
C CYS A 984 -40.16 1.23 -7.98
N PRO A 985 -38.83 1.02 -8.12
CA PRO A 985 -38.17 0.97 -9.43
C PRO A 985 -38.73 -0.12 -10.35
N VAL A 986 -39.10 -1.27 -9.79
CA VAL A 986 -39.74 -2.38 -10.52
C VAL A 986 -41.08 -1.96 -11.13
N ARG A 987 -41.89 -1.21 -10.38
CA ARG A 987 -43.17 -0.69 -10.87
C ARG A 987 -42.94 0.36 -11.94
N GLU A 988 -42.02 1.28 -11.71
CA GLU A 988 -41.65 2.33 -12.66
C GLU A 988 -41.15 1.76 -14.00
N GLU A 989 -40.28 0.74 -13.96
CA GLU A 989 -39.80 0.00 -15.13
C GLU A 989 -40.95 -0.63 -15.93
N LEU A 990 -41.85 -1.35 -15.26
CA LEU A 990 -42.96 -2.06 -15.92
C LEU A 990 -44.02 -1.09 -16.47
N TYR A 991 -44.35 -0.02 -15.74
CA TYR A 991 -45.24 1.03 -16.22
C TYR A 991 -44.62 1.82 -17.39
N ALA A 992 -43.31 2.05 -17.38
CA ALA A 992 -42.59 2.63 -18.51
C ALA A 992 -42.70 1.74 -19.76
N GLN A 993 -42.46 0.43 -19.65
CA GLN A 993 -42.61 -0.50 -20.78
C GLN A 993 -44.06 -0.58 -21.30
N CYS A 994 -45.06 -0.56 -20.40
CA CYS A 994 -46.46 -0.50 -20.80
C CYS A 994 -46.79 0.82 -21.52
N PHE A 995 -46.30 1.95 -21.02
CA PHE A 995 -46.52 3.25 -21.66
C PHE A 995 -45.82 3.37 -23.02
N ASP A 996 -44.67 2.73 -23.19
CA ASP A 996 -43.96 2.63 -24.47
C ASP A 996 -44.78 1.78 -25.48
N GLU A 997 -45.41 0.69 -25.05
CA GLU A 997 -46.34 -0.09 -25.88
C GLU A 997 -47.61 0.69 -26.24
N LEU A 998 -48.17 1.46 -25.30
CA LEU A 998 -49.30 2.35 -25.58
C LEU A 998 -48.91 3.45 -26.58
N ILE A 999 -47.69 4.00 -26.50
CA ILE A 999 -47.16 4.94 -27.49
C ILE A 999 -47.03 4.25 -28.86
N ARG A 1000 -46.54 3.00 -28.95
CA ARG A 1000 -46.53 2.23 -30.21
C ARG A 1000 -47.92 2.13 -30.82
N GLN A 1001 -48.90 1.65 -30.04
CA GLN A 1001 -50.28 1.45 -30.49
C GLN A 1001 -50.94 2.76 -30.94
N ILE A 1002 -50.75 3.85 -30.18
CA ILE A 1002 -51.33 5.15 -30.51
C ILE A 1002 -50.63 5.79 -31.72
N THR A 1003 -49.33 5.58 -31.90
CA THR A 1003 -48.59 6.05 -33.09
C THR A 1003 -49.10 5.37 -34.37
N ILE A 1004 -49.38 4.07 -34.34
CA ILE A 1004 -49.96 3.33 -35.48
C ILE A 1004 -51.35 3.89 -35.84
N ASN A 1005 -52.16 4.22 -34.82
CA ASN A 1005 -53.49 4.81 -35.05
C ASN A 1005 -53.42 6.27 -35.50
N CYS A 1006 -52.48 7.06 -34.99
CA CYS A 1006 -52.28 8.48 -35.28
C CYS A 1006 -50.91 8.96 -34.80
N ALA A 1007 -49.95 9.09 -35.72
CA ALA A 1007 -48.57 9.46 -35.43
C ALA A 1007 -48.42 10.72 -34.55
N GLU A 1008 -49.18 11.78 -34.85
CA GLU A 1008 -49.15 13.04 -34.09
C GLU A 1008 -49.51 12.87 -32.61
N ARG A 1009 -50.46 11.97 -32.29
CA ARG A 1009 -50.84 11.66 -30.90
C ARG A 1009 -49.75 10.86 -30.19
N GLY A 1010 -49.07 9.96 -30.92
CA GLY A 1010 -47.90 9.24 -30.41
C GLY A 1010 -46.73 10.17 -30.09
N LEU A 1011 -46.41 11.10 -31.00
CA LEU A 1011 -45.38 12.13 -30.81
C LEU A 1011 -45.69 13.08 -29.65
N LEU A 1012 -46.97 13.45 -29.45
CA LEU A 1012 -47.38 14.25 -28.30
C LEU A 1012 -47.19 13.49 -26.98
N LEU A 1013 -47.60 12.21 -26.91
CA LEU A 1013 -47.39 11.37 -25.73
C LEU A 1013 -45.91 11.13 -25.43
N LEU A 1014 -45.08 10.97 -26.46
CA LEU A 1014 -43.62 10.93 -26.33
C LEU A 1014 -43.09 12.19 -25.63
N ARG A 1015 -43.53 13.40 -26.05
CA ARG A 1015 -43.10 14.65 -25.41
C ARG A 1015 -43.54 14.73 -23.95
N VAL A 1016 -44.78 14.34 -23.64
CA VAL A 1016 -45.29 14.28 -22.25
C VAL A 1016 -44.49 13.27 -21.41
N ARG A 1017 -44.09 12.12 -21.97
CA ARG A 1017 -43.20 11.13 -21.33
C ARG A 1017 -41.83 11.73 -20.99
N VAL A 1018 -41.26 12.51 -21.91
CA VAL A 1018 -39.95 13.14 -21.71
C VAL A 1018 -40.02 14.24 -20.65
N GLU A 1019 -41.02 15.12 -20.71
CA GLU A 1019 -41.23 16.21 -19.74
C GLU A 1019 -41.45 15.69 -18.31
N THR A 1020 -42.26 14.65 -18.17
CA THR A 1020 -42.50 14.01 -16.86
C THR A 1020 -41.26 13.30 -16.31
N ARG A 1021 -40.48 12.60 -17.16
CA ARG A 1021 -39.18 12.03 -16.74
C ARG A 1021 -38.17 13.11 -16.35
N MET A 1022 -38.09 14.21 -17.10
CA MET A 1022 -37.23 15.35 -16.76
C MET A 1022 -37.62 15.98 -15.42
N SER A 1023 -38.92 16.15 -15.18
CA SER A 1023 -39.45 16.64 -13.90
C SER A 1023 -39.09 15.70 -12.74
N ILE A 1024 -39.31 14.39 -12.89
CA ILE A 1024 -38.98 13.39 -11.86
C ILE A 1024 -37.47 13.37 -11.56
N ALA A 1025 -36.61 13.41 -12.59
CA ALA A 1025 -35.16 13.47 -12.43
C ALA A 1025 -34.72 14.74 -11.67
N ALA A 1026 -35.31 15.90 -11.98
CA ALA A 1026 -35.03 17.14 -11.24
C ALA A 1026 -35.44 17.04 -9.76
N TYR A 1027 -36.61 16.45 -9.47
CA TYR A 1027 -37.03 16.19 -8.09
C TYR A 1027 -36.11 15.21 -7.36
N GLN A 1028 -35.62 14.16 -8.05
CA GLN A 1028 -34.66 13.22 -7.48
C GLN A 1028 -33.33 13.92 -7.13
N THR A 1029 -32.75 14.70 -8.04
CA THR A 1029 -31.52 15.47 -7.78
C THR A 1029 -31.70 16.46 -6.62
N LEU A 1030 -32.86 17.11 -6.52
CA LEU A 1030 -33.19 18.01 -5.41
C LEU A 1030 -33.31 17.24 -4.08
N TYR A 1031 -33.93 16.06 -4.09
CA TYR A 1031 -34.09 15.20 -2.93
C TYR A 1031 -32.74 14.66 -2.42
N GLU A 1032 -31.90 14.14 -3.32
CA GLU A 1032 -30.53 13.70 -3.01
C GLU A 1032 -29.69 14.84 -2.43
N SER A 1033 -29.78 16.04 -3.03
CA SER A 1033 -29.14 17.25 -2.51
C SER A 1033 -29.64 17.63 -1.10
N SER A 1034 -30.94 17.44 -0.82
CA SER A 1034 -31.53 17.70 0.49
C SER A 1034 -31.06 16.70 1.56
N ILE A 1035 -30.93 15.41 1.22
CA ILE A 1035 -30.35 14.38 2.10
C ILE A 1035 -28.88 14.72 2.37
N ALA A 1036 -28.09 15.02 1.34
CA ALA A 1036 -26.68 15.38 1.48
C ALA A 1036 -26.47 16.65 2.31
N PHE A 1037 -27.40 17.62 2.25
CA PHE A 1037 -27.40 18.79 3.14
C PHE A 1037 -27.75 18.42 4.58
N GLY A 1038 -28.82 17.63 4.79
CA GLY A 1038 -29.25 17.17 6.11
C GLY A 1038 -28.17 16.36 6.84
N MET A 1039 -27.54 15.41 6.14
CA MET A 1039 -26.46 14.58 6.67
C MET A 1039 -25.22 15.42 7.03
N ARG A 1040 -24.82 16.37 6.17
CA ARG A 1040 -23.73 17.32 6.51
C ARG A 1040 -24.07 18.17 7.74
N LYS A 1041 -25.31 18.64 7.89
CA LYS A 1041 -25.75 19.40 9.08
C LYS A 1041 -25.76 18.54 10.34
N ALA A 1042 -26.18 17.28 10.26
CA ALA A 1042 -26.16 16.34 11.37
C ALA A 1042 -24.71 16.03 11.83
N LEU A 1043 -23.81 15.72 10.89
CA LEU A 1043 -22.39 15.50 11.19
C LEU A 1043 -21.72 16.74 11.80
N MET A 1044 -22.00 17.94 11.29
CA MET A 1044 -21.52 19.20 11.89
C MET A 1044 -22.08 19.45 13.30
N ALA A 1045 -23.28 18.96 13.61
CA ALA A 1045 -23.89 19.09 14.94
C ALA A 1045 -23.25 18.10 15.93
N GLU A 1046 -23.07 16.84 15.55
CA GLU A 1046 -22.38 15.84 16.38
C GLU A 1046 -20.91 16.22 16.62
N GLN A 1047 -20.18 16.71 15.61
CA GLN A 1047 -18.81 17.18 15.81
C GLN A 1047 -18.74 18.34 16.82
N LYS A 1048 -19.64 19.33 16.71
CA LYS A 1048 -19.73 20.44 17.70
C LYS A 1048 -20.10 19.97 19.10
N LYS A 1049 -20.93 18.93 19.22
CA LYS A 1049 -21.30 18.30 20.48
C LYS A 1049 -20.10 17.56 21.09
N MET A 1050 -19.35 16.79 20.30
CA MET A 1050 -18.10 16.16 20.73
C MET A 1050 -17.08 17.19 21.22
N ASP A 1051 -16.87 18.28 20.49
CA ASP A 1051 -15.97 19.38 20.89
C ASP A 1051 -16.41 20.04 22.21
N ALA A 1052 -17.73 20.18 22.42
CA ALA A 1052 -18.29 20.72 23.66
C ALA A 1052 -18.15 19.74 24.84
N GLU A 1053 -18.40 18.45 24.63
CA GLU A 1053 -18.23 17.40 25.64
C GLU A 1053 -16.77 17.22 26.06
N GLN A 1054 -15.81 17.34 25.12
CA GLN A 1054 -14.38 17.34 25.43
C GLN A 1054 -13.99 18.54 26.30
N LYS A 1055 -14.45 19.75 25.95
CA LYS A 1055 -14.23 20.96 26.77
C LYS A 1055 -14.87 20.84 28.14
N LEU A 1056 -16.06 20.27 28.24
CA LEU A 1056 -16.75 20.08 29.51
C LEU A 1056 -15.98 19.12 30.43
N LYS A 1057 -15.52 17.97 29.90
CA LYS A 1057 -14.65 17.04 30.63
C LYS A 1057 -13.34 17.69 31.09
N GLN A 1058 -12.73 18.53 30.25
CA GLN A 1058 -11.52 19.27 30.63
C GLN A 1058 -11.81 20.27 31.75
N LEU A 1059 -12.86 21.09 31.63
CA LEU A 1059 -13.24 22.06 32.67
C LEU A 1059 -13.68 21.39 33.98
N GLU A 1060 -14.27 20.20 33.94
CA GLU A 1060 -14.58 19.41 35.13
C GLU A 1060 -13.32 18.87 35.81
N ALA A 1061 -12.32 18.42 35.04
CA ALA A 1061 -11.02 18.01 35.57
C ALA A 1061 -10.29 19.20 36.22
N ASP A 1062 -10.18 20.32 35.50
CA ASP A 1062 -9.56 21.57 35.99
C ASP A 1062 -10.27 22.08 37.27
N ARG A 1063 -11.60 22.05 37.31
CA ARG A 1063 -12.38 22.39 38.52
C ARG A 1063 -12.05 21.48 39.69
N ASN A 1064 -12.01 20.16 39.47
CA ASN A 1064 -11.74 19.21 40.53
C ASN A 1064 -10.30 19.35 41.07
N GLU A 1065 -9.32 19.61 40.20
CA GLU A 1065 -7.95 19.91 40.60
C GLU A 1065 -7.88 21.20 41.44
N LEU A 1066 -8.50 22.29 40.97
CA LEU A 1066 -8.54 23.57 41.70
C LEU A 1066 -9.24 23.46 43.06
N VAL A 1067 -10.32 22.67 43.16
CA VAL A 1067 -10.99 22.40 44.45
C VAL A 1067 -10.04 21.64 45.39
N GLY A 1068 -9.33 20.61 44.90
CA GLY A 1068 -8.33 19.89 45.67
C GLY A 1068 -7.18 20.78 46.16
N GLN A 1069 -6.68 21.68 45.30
CA GLN A 1069 -5.66 22.67 45.69
C GLN A 1069 -6.18 23.64 46.76
N VAL A 1070 -7.45 24.07 46.67
CA VAL A 1070 -8.09 24.92 47.70
C VAL A 1070 -8.24 24.19 49.03
N GLU A 1071 -8.59 22.89 49.02
CA GLU A 1071 -8.67 22.08 50.24
C GLU A 1071 -7.29 21.85 50.87
N GLU A 1072 -6.25 21.54 50.08
CA GLU A 1072 -4.88 21.43 50.58
C GLU A 1072 -4.40 22.75 51.21
N LEU A 1073 -4.64 23.87 50.54
CA LEU A 1073 -4.27 25.20 51.05
C LEU A 1073 -5.02 25.57 52.33
N LYS A 1074 -6.31 25.23 52.45
CA LYS A 1074 -7.08 25.43 53.70
C LYS A 1074 -6.50 24.60 54.84
N LEU A 1075 -6.31 23.29 54.65
CA LEU A 1075 -5.70 22.40 55.66
C LEU A 1075 -4.30 22.90 56.09
N ARG A 1076 -3.53 23.45 55.15
CA ARG A 1076 -2.21 24.03 55.42
C ARG A 1076 -2.29 25.34 56.21
N CYS A 1077 -3.27 26.20 55.91
CA CYS A 1077 -3.53 27.41 56.70
C CYS A 1077 -3.97 27.06 58.13
N ASP A 1078 -4.90 26.13 58.30
CA ASP A 1078 -5.39 25.68 59.61
C ASP A 1078 -4.26 25.06 60.46
N ALA A 1079 -3.37 24.27 59.84
CA ALA A 1079 -2.21 23.69 60.50
C ALA A 1079 -1.18 24.76 60.92
N ILE A 1080 -0.97 25.80 60.12
CA ILE A 1080 -0.11 26.94 60.48
C ILE A 1080 -0.76 27.73 61.62
N GLN A 1081 -2.05 28.02 61.55
CA GLN A 1081 -2.78 28.77 62.57
C GLN A 1081 -2.75 28.07 63.92
N LYS A 1082 -2.98 26.75 63.97
CA LYS A 1082 -2.84 25.96 65.22
C LYS A 1082 -1.43 26.02 65.79
N ARG A 1083 -0.40 25.88 64.95
CA ARG A 1083 1.01 25.94 65.39
C ARG A 1083 1.39 27.31 65.98
N GLU A 1084 0.96 28.41 65.36
CA GLU A 1084 1.25 29.75 65.90
C GLU A 1084 0.42 30.05 67.16
N GLU A 1085 -0.81 29.50 67.28
CA GLU A 1085 -1.63 29.60 68.49
C GLU A 1085 -0.99 28.83 69.67
N GLU A 1086 -0.58 27.57 69.47
CA GLU A 1086 0.15 26.75 70.45
C GLU A 1086 1.44 27.45 70.91
N LYS A 1087 2.16 28.07 69.96
CA LYS A 1087 3.37 28.83 70.24
C LYS A 1087 3.08 30.12 71.03
N ARG A 1088 2.04 30.87 70.68
CA ARG A 1088 1.61 32.06 71.44
C ARG A 1088 1.27 31.70 72.88
N ILE A 1089 0.49 30.64 73.09
CA ILE A 1089 0.15 30.12 74.44
C ILE A 1089 1.42 29.69 75.20
N SER A 1090 2.38 29.05 74.53
CA SER A 1090 3.66 28.68 75.15
C SER A 1090 4.50 29.89 75.56
N ASP A 1091 4.55 30.93 74.73
CA ASP A 1091 5.34 32.13 74.99
C ASP A 1091 4.66 33.06 76.01
N GLU A 1092 3.33 33.18 76.00
CA GLU A 1092 2.55 33.83 77.08
C GLU A 1092 2.76 33.13 78.43
N LYS A 1093 2.81 31.79 78.44
CA LYS A 1093 3.09 31.03 79.68
C LYS A 1093 4.49 31.31 80.20
N LYS A 1094 5.53 31.23 79.36
CA LYS A 1094 6.92 31.58 79.76
C LYS A 1094 7.01 32.99 80.30
N HIS A 1095 6.34 33.95 79.65
CA HIS A 1095 6.34 35.34 80.10
C HIS A 1095 5.68 35.51 81.47
N ASN A 1096 4.56 34.82 81.73
CA ASN A 1096 3.93 34.81 83.04
C ASN A 1096 4.82 34.17 84.12
N ASP A 1097 5.48 33.04 83.80
CA ASP A 1097 6.42 32.37 84.70
C ASP A 1097 7.64 33.29 85.03
N GLU A 1098 8.18 34.01 84.05
CA GLU A 1098 9.23 35.03 84.23
C GLU A 1098 8.76 36.21 85.10
N VAL A 1099 7.55 36.73 84.85
CA VAL A 1099 6.96 37.82 85.64
C VAL A 1099 6.73 37.38 87.09
N GLU A 1100 6.34 36.12 87.34
CA GLU A 1100 6.18 35.60 88.70
C GLU A 1100 7.52 35.42 89.42
N LEU A 1101 8.56 34.95 88.72
CA LEU A 1101 9.93 34.89 89.24
C LEU A 1101 10.47 36.29 89.59
N LEU A 1102 10.27 37.28 88.71
CA LEU A 1102 10.67 38.66 88.95
C LEU A 1102 9.91 39.31 90.10
N LYS A 1103 8.62 38.99 90.29
CA LYS A 1103 7.86 39.41 91.48
C LYS A 1103 8.43 38.84 92.76
N LYS A 1104 8.70 37.53 92.83
CA LYS A 1104 9.31 36.88 94.00
C LYS A 1104 10.71 37.43 94.30
N ALA A 1105 11.51 37.70 93.26
CA ALA A 1105 12.81 38.35 93.42
C ALA A 1105 12.68 39.79 93.95
N ASN A 1106 11.70 40.57 93.47
CA ASN A 1106 11.40 41.90 94.01
C ASN A 1106 10.93 41.85 95.47
N GLU A 1107 10.08 40.89 95.84
CA GLU A 1107 9.64 40.69 97.23
C GLU A 1107 10.82 40.33 98.15
N GLN A 1108 11.72 39.45 97.70
CA GLN A 1108 12.97 39.14 98.44
C GLN A 1108 13.91 40.34 98.55
N LEU A 1109 14.10 41.11 97.47
CA LEU A 1109 14.89 42.34 97.50
C LEU A 1109 14.27 43.39 98.41
N LYS A 1110 12.94 43.50 98.43
CA LYS A 1110 12.20 44.41 99.31
C LYS A 1110 12.32 44.00 100.78
N ALA A 1111 12.19 42.72 101.09
CA ALA A 1111 12.43 42.18 102.43
C ALA A 1111 13.89 42.36 102.88
N ASN A 1112 14.86 42.20 101.98
CA ASN A 1112 16.27 42.48 102.25
C ASN A 1112 16.54 43.98 102.48
N LEU A 1113 15.86 44.87 101.74
CA LEU A 1113 15.93 46.32 101.96
C LEU A 1113 15.28 46.72 103.29
N GLU A 1114 14.12 46.15 103.64
CA GLU A 1114 13.46 46.35 104.93
C GLU A 1114 14.33 45.84 106.09
N SER A 1115 15.02 44.70 105.91
CA SER A 1115 16.03 44.18 106.84
C SER A 1115 17.23 45.14 107.00
N LEU A 1116 17.81 45.62 105.89
CA LEU A 1116 18.93 46.58 105.91
C LEU A 1116 18.53 47.94 106.52
N LEU A 1117 17.29 48.38 106.34
CA LEU A 1117 16.75 49.59 106.95
C LEU A 1117 16.41 49.41 108.44
N SER A 1118 16.28 48.17 108.93
CA SER A 1118 15.96 47.86 110.32
C SER A 1118 17.18 47.86 111.27
N THR A 1119 18.41 47.93 110.75
CA THR A 1119 19.64 48.00 111.57
C THR A 1119 20.11 49.44 111.81
N SER A 1120 19.33 50.17 112.61
CA SER A 1120 19.79 51.40 113.29
C SER A 1120 19.08 51.61 114.63
N LYS A 1121 19.47 50.82 115.64
CA LYS A 1121 19.61 51.22 117.05
C LYS A 1121 20.62 50.31 117.75
#